data_AF-A0A9W4J479-F1
#
_entry.id   AF-A0A9W4J479-F1
#
_cell.length_a   1.000
_cell.length_b   1.000
_cell.length_c   1.000
_cell.angle_alpha   90.00
_cell.angle_beta   90.00
_cell.angle_gamma   90.00
#
_symmetry.space_group_name_H-M   'P 1'
#
loop_
_entity.id
_entity.type
_entity.pdbx_description
1 polymer ?
#
loop_
_entity_poly.entity_id
_entity_poly.type
_entity_poly.pdbx_seq_one_letter_code
_entity_poly.pdbx_strand_id
1 'polypeptide(L)'
;MHFFVYPALPAEHLYMTRMVHLLPDTDRNAPIECKLSNYDLSVGDGQSHIYEALSYCWESEDKPKSIILNGYKFSVTENLFSALQHLRDRQLPRTLWIDAICINQGTRENDIDEKNKQIPLMRKIYAQAGCVIVWLGDDREDGENALRWINHLAGQQDQSVETSIEYGWSVTSILDMEEGDSIPDAEDQNTEDPAEDDQSTRSSVEGDHSKTDSMTEHDVACSNLLQRDWFRRVWVLQEVGVARYINVLCGSTQISAHAFAEGLARLKLPEPFLSRLGPVTHLIKGAPYRPKFDFSSPGILSLGELLGMYRNYRATLQHDKIYALLGLSTDASADGLKPNYNAPWHHVFREITSHIFPGSSVQTWEDRASAVVKTKGWIMGHVGHVKSSMGEFGRQEITCHFHKSAFSLRETWPSDWMLPACAELVQEGDLICHLQGQSRPSILRLRNDHFSLLSPSLWLRSKDRIKSLSHAFDQGQLDYGHDITITWNIPMDESATKPKGLKLKQITPEVEQSLNEIELQLEIIAQVMLEFANRVLNSRTSPVKAWENTLKQCGTDVSMSEIYKLAMKVIKPKRHFDVISKEPRHIDFIDLLLKYRGESAPDIEMLRWACQDYGHSEFLDLLFKHRAESLLITEEVLKAAAQNDSEFNVIALLEHRRERLLVSEEVLKVAVGNPGSHAPGNLEILLQHAGKNLLISEEMVKSAIENPGQKSGEIVEILLKYGGKDLSISDETVRLAVGESSSNPLWIWNVLVQHRGEDLSISEEIIITAAGNSKNYAPDVLKALFKHGGEDLSIPEGAVKAAAGCRSVPHRILEVLFQHRENLPISEEAIKAAAGNAGHYPHQALKVLFQQRENLPISEEVVKAAAGNPGYFAHEALKVLFRYRENLPVSEEVVKVAVGLTGLLAPEALETLFEHGGENISISEEVIQAAARNDGDKSVQIMQILKMHRQDSAVISQAVLEAASENPKYASEMSFFLNNWHSEQSKAGDNSLGKCD
;
A
#
# COMPACT_ATOMS: atom_id res chain seq x y z
N MET A 1 -73.46 -10.54 -28.10
CA MET A 1 -72.72 -10.81 -26.85
C MET A 1 -72.46 -9.47 -26.18
N HIS A 2 -72.99 -9.23 -24.98
CA HIS A 2 -72.71 -8.01 -24.23
C HIS A 2 -71.31 -8.13 -23.62
N PHE A 3 -70.38 -7.30 -24.05
CA PHE A 3 -69.06 -7.17 -23.43
C PHE A 3 -69.16 -6.27 -22.20
N PHE A 4 -68.38 -6.55 -21.16
CA PHE A 4 -68.27 -5.67 -20.00
C PHE A 4 -67.69 -4.32 -20.43
N VAL A 5 -68.33 -3.22 -20.03
CA VAL A 5 -67.86 -1.86 -20.28
C VAL A 5 -67.66 -1.19 -18.93
N TYR A 6 -66.47 -0.62 -18.73
CA TYR A 6 -66.14 0.10 -17.51
C TYR A 6 -67.02 1.36 -17.36
N PRO A 7 -67.63 1.59 -16.18
CA PRO A 7 -68.27 2.87 -15.88
C PRO A 7 -67.25 4.00 -15.95
N ALA A 8 -67.55 5.09 -16.65
CA ALA A 8 -66.65 6.24 -16.73
C ALA A 8 -66.42 6.84 -15.33
N LEU A 9 -65.16 7.13 -15.01
CA LEU A 9 -64.81 7.88 -13.80
C LEU A 9 -65.09 9.37 -14.04
N PRO A 10 -65.68 10.09 -13.08
CA PRO A 10 -65.97 11.52 -13.23
C PRO A 10 -64.68 12.32 -13.48
N ALA A 11 -64.60 13.04 -14.60
CA ALA A 11 -63.40 13.78 -14.99
C ALA A 11 -63.01 14.91 -14.01
N GLU A 12 -63.98 15.39 -13.22
CA GLU A 12 -63.83 16.52 -12.30
C GLU A 12 -63.22 16.10 -10.94
N HIS A 13 -63.15 14.81 -10.63
CA HIS A 13 -62.68 14.29 -9.35
C HIS A 13 -61.34 13.55 -9.48
N LEU A 14 -60.25 14.27 -9.19
CA LEU A 14 -58.86 13.79 -9.34
C LEU A 14 -58.49 12.58 -8.46
N TYR A 15 -59.33 12.19 -7.50
CA TYR A 15 -59.07 11.12 -6.52
C TYR A 15 -60.09 9.97 -6.56
N MET A 16 -60.86 9.85 -7.65
CA MET A 16 -61.81 8.74 -7.84
C MET A 16 -61.12 7.48 -8.36
N THR A 17 -61.46 6.34 -7.76
CA THR A 17 -61.12 4.98 -8.21
C THR A 17 -62.39 4.11 -8.22
N ARG A 18 -62.29 2.85 -8.62
CA ARG A 18 -63.34 1.84 -8.43
C ARG A 18 -62.99 0.89 -7.29
N MET A 19 -64.02 0.27 -6.69
CA MET A 19 -63.90 -0.79 -5.69
C MET A 19 -64.74 -1.99 -6.11
N VAL A 20 -64.24 -3.19 -5.82
CA VAL A 20 -64.91 -4.47 -6.06
C VAL A 20 -65.60 -4.92 -4.80
N HIS A 21 -66.91 -5.17 -4.86
CA HIS A 21 -67.66 -5.85 -3.83
C HIS A 21 -67.79 -7.33 -4.20
N LEU A 22 -66.99 -8.18 -3.55
CA LEU A 22 -67.06 -9.63 -3.67
C LEU A 22 -68.26 -10.15 -2.89
N LEU A 23 -69.23 -10.76 -3.56
CA LEU A 23 -70.48 -11.22 -2.95
C LEU A 23 -70.29 -12.58 -2.25
N PRO A 24 -70.96 -12.79 -1.11
CA PRO A 24 -70.85 -14.03 -0.36
C PRO A 24 -71.65 -15.16 -1.01
N ASP A 25 -71.20 -16.40 -0.82
CA ASP A 25 -71.97 -17.60 -1.15
C ASP A 25 -71.64 -18.73 -0.16
N THR A 26 -72.66 -19.49 0.23
CA THR A 26 -72.50 -20.66 1.10
C THR A 26 -71.74 -21.81 0.44
N ASP A 27 -71.82 -21.94 -0.89
CA ASP A 27 -71.09 -22.94 -1.67
C ASP A 27 -69.77 -22.34 -2.21
N ARG A 28 -68.64 -22.93 -1.80
CA ARG A 28 -67.30 -22.51 -2.22
C ARG A 28 -67.07 -22.70 -3.73
N ASN A 29 -67.83 -23.57 -4.38
CA ASN A 29 -67.72 -23.84 -5.82
C ASN A 29 -68.72 -23.05 -6.67
N ALA A 30 -69.64 -22.30 -6.05
CA ALA A 30 -70.56 -21.43 -6.78
C ALA A 30 -69.78 -20.37 -7.58
N PRO A 31 -70.31 -19.89 -8.72
CA PRO A 31 -69.69 -18.83 -9.51
C PRO A 31 -69.30 -17.63 -8.64
N ILE A 32 -68.10 -17.08 -8.85
CA ILE A 32 -67.66 -15.88 -8.13
C ILE A 32 -68.38 -14.67 -8.73
N GLU A 33 -69.17 -13.98 -7.91
CA GLU A 33 -69.90 -12.77 -8.27
C GLU A 33 -69.32 -11.53 -7.60
N CYS A 34 -69.13 -10.48 -8.40
CA CYS A 34 -68.55 -9.20 -8.00
C CYS A 34 -69.41 -8.04 -8.50
N LYS A 35 -69.50 -6.96 -7.72
CA LYS A 35 -70.04 -5.67 -8.17
C LYS A 35 -68.96 -4.59 -8.14
N LEU A 36 -68.93 -3.71 -9.14
CA LEU A 36 -67.98 -2.61 -9.25
C LEU A 36 -68.68 -1.28 -8.97
N SER A 37 -68.12 -0.47 -8.07
CA SER A 37 -68.64 0.85 -7.70
C SER A 37 -67.55 1.92 -7.72
N ASN A 38 -67.93 3.18 -7.94
CA ASN A 38 -67.00 4.31 -7.84
C ASN A 38 -66.74 4.66 -6.38
N TYR A 39 -65.51 5.06 -6.06
CA TYR A 39 -65.05 5.35 -4.71
C TYR A 39 -64.15 6.59 -4.69
N ASP A 40 -64.44 7.51 -3.77
CA ASP A 40 -63.71 8.76 -3.61
C ASP A 40 -62.68 8.65 -2.48
N LEU A 41 -61.39 8.77 -2.81
CA LEU A 41 -60.29 8.71 -1.83
C LEU A 41 -60.09 10.04 -1.07
N SER A 42 -60.88 11.08 -1.37
CA SER A 42 -60.83 12.38 -0.66
C SER A 42 -61.67 12.42 0.62
N VAL A 43 -62.68 11.56 0.74
CA VAL A 43 -63.70 11.60 1.81
C VAL A 43 -63.24 10.87 3.09
N GLY A 44 -61.99 11.08 3.51
CA GLY A 44 -61.40 10.42 4.68
C GLY A 44 -61.05 11.39 5.81
N ASP A 45 -61.79 11.35 6.90
CA ASP A 45 -61.63 12.13 8.14
C ASP A 45 -60.51 11.58 9.06
N GLY A 46 -59.40 11.16 8.45
CA GLY A 46 -58.23 10.62 9.16
C GLY A 46 -58.39 9.19 9.67
N GLN A 47 -59.46 8.48 9.30
CA GLN A 47 -59.65 7.06 9.58
C GLN A 47 -59.32 6.19 8.36
N SER A 48 -58.75 5.00 8.59
CA SER A 48 -58.53 3.99 7.54
C SER A 48 -59.86 3.62 6.89
N HIS A 49 -59.90 3.59 5.57
CA HIS A 49 -61.11 3.26 4.84
C HIS A 49 -61.44 1.76 5.00
N ILE A 50 -62.73 1.40 4.93
CA ILE A 50 -63.23 0.05 5.27
C ILE A 50 -62.98 -0.98 4.13
N TYR A 51 -62.17 -0.65 3.13
CA TYR A 51 -61.80 -1.60 2.07
C TYR A 51 -60.46 -2.27 2.34
N GLU A 52 -60.29 -3.47 1.80
CA GLU A 52 -59.01 -4.18 1.77
C GLU A 52 -58.38 -4.03 0.37
N ALA A 53 -57.06 -3.99 0.26
CA ALA A 53 -56.39 -3.96 -1.04
C ALA A 53 -55.64 -5.28 -1.26
N LEU A 54 -55.78 -5.87 -2.45
CA LEU A 54 -55.13 -7.14 -2.80
C LEU A 54 -53.75 -6.88 -3.41
N SER A 55 -52.73 -7.53 -2.87
CA SER A 55 -51.36 -7.60 -3.39
C SER A 55 -51.10 -9.03 -3.84
N TYR A 56 -50.95 -9.25 -5.15
CA TYR A 56 -50.80 -10.59 -5.74
C TYR A 56 -49.95 -10.54 -7.02
N CYS A 57 -49.52 -11.70 -7.53
CA CYS A 57 -48.74 -11.75 -8.77
C CYS A 57 -49.63 -11.93 -10.01
N TRP A 58 -49.37 -11.14 -11.05
CA TRP A 58 -49.95 -11.32 -12.38
C TRP A 58 -49.12 -12.35 -13.15
N GLU A 59 -49.48 -13.62 -13.07
CA GLU A 59 -48.75 -14.68 -13.80
C GLU A 59 -49.08 -14.60 -15.31
N SER A 60 -48.05 -14.54 -16.17
CA SER A 60 -48.20 -14.33 -17.61
C SER A 60 -48.63 -15.57 -18.39
N GLU A 61 -48.54 -16.75 -17.78
CA GLU A 61 -48.87 -18.04 -18.40
C GLU A 61 -50.24 -18.60 -17.94
N ASP A 62 -50.98 -17.84 -17.12
CA ASP A 62 -52.22 -18.30 -16.49
C ASP A 62 -53.39 -18.41 -17.47
N LYS A 63 -54.12 -19.53 -17.42
CA LYS A 63 -55.34 -19.73 -18.20
C LYS A 63 -56.44 -18.79 -17.69
N PRO A 64 -57.09 -17.99 -18.55
CA PRO A 64 -58.15 -17.09 -18.12
C PRO A 64 -59.31 -17.87 -17.50
N LYS A 65 -59.69 -17.51 -16.28
CA LYS A 65 -60.92 -17.95 -15.60
C LYS A 65 -61.97 -16.87 -15.71
N SER A 66 -63.24 -17.24 -15.60
CA SER A 66 -64.34 -16.28 -15.72
C SER A 66 -65.05 -16.09 -14.39
N ILE A 67 -65.27 -14.83 -14.04
CA ILE A 67 -66.13 -14.38 -12.93
C ILE A 67 -67.34 -13.63 -13.49
N ILE A 68 -68.32 -13.33 -12.63
CA ILE A 68 -69.47 -12.48 -12.96
C ILE A 68 -69.22 -11.10 -12.35
N LEU A 69 -68.99 -10.08 -13.18
CA LEU A 69 -68.77 -8.69 -12.76
C LEU A 69 -69.91 -7.80 -13.25
N ASN A 70 -70.66 -7.18 -12.32
CA ASN A 70 -71.89 -6.44 -12.61
C ASN A 70 -72.90 -7.23 -13.48
N GLY A 71 -72.98 -8.55 -13.29
CA GLY A 71 -73.85 -9.44 -14.07
C GLY A 71 -73.30 -9.86 -15.43
N TYR A 72 -72.11 -9.42 -15.83
CA TYR A 72 -71.46 -9.81 -17.09
C TYR A 72 -70.28 -10.75 -16.84
N LYS A 73 -70.03 -11.65 -17.80
CA LYS A 73 -68.86 -12.52 -17.76
C LYS A 73 -67.59 -11.68 -17.94
N PHE A 74 -66.68 -11.76 -16.98
CA PHE A 74 -65.42 -11.02 -16.95
C PHE A 74 -64.25 -11.99 -16.78
N SER A 75 -63.14 -11.75 -17.48
CA SER A 75 -61.98 -12.64 -17.49
C SER A 75 -60.94 -12.19 -16.46
N VAL A 76 -60.44 -13.12 -15.65
CA VAL A 76 -59.38 -12.92 -14.66
C VAL A 76 -58.32 -14.02 -14.80
N THR A 77 -57.13 -13.82 -14.25
CA THR A 77 -56.10 -14.87 -14.18
C THR A 77 -56.52 -15.99 -13.23
N GLU A 78 -55.92 -17.17 -13.36
CA GLU A 78 -56.18 -18.31 -12.45
C GLU A 78 -55.76 -17.97 -11.02
N ASN A 79 -54.60 -17.32 -10.84
CA ASN A 79 -54.15 -16.85 -9.54
C ASN A 79 -55.15 -15.89 -8.87
N LEU A 80 -55.69 -14.90 -9.62
CA LEU A 80 -56.70 -13.98 -9.09
C LEU A 80 -58.03 -14.69 -8.79
N PHE A 81 -58.46 -15.61 -9.63
CA PHE A 81 -59.65 -16.41 -9.38
C PHE A 81 -59.52 -17.21 -8.07
N SER A 82 -58.37 -17.85 -7.85
CA SER A 82 -58.08 -18.59 -6.62
C SER A 82 -58.05 -17.68 -5.40
N ALA A 83 -57.41 -16.50 -5.49
CA ALA A 83 -57.43 -15.50 -4.44
C ALA A 83 -58.85 -15.09 -4.07
N LEU A 84 -59.69 -14.75 -5.06
CA LEU A 84 -61.10 -14.40 -4.84
C LEU A 84 -61.89 -15.55 -4.20
N GLN A 85 -61.61 -16.80 -4.57
CA GLN A 85 -62.26 -17.98 -3.99
C GLN A 85 -61.89 -18.18 -2.52
N HIS A 86 -60.65 -17.88 -2.12
CA HIS A 86 -60.19 -17.94 -0.73
C HIS A 86 -60.68 -16.75 0.10
N LEU A 87 -60.81 -15.57 -0.51
CA LEU A 87 -61.29 -14.36 0.15
C LEU A 87 -62.81 -14.28 0.27
N ARG A 88 -63.55 -15.02 -0.57
CA ARG A 88 -65.03 -15.04 -0.53
C ARG A 88 -65.52 -15.60 0.81
N ASP A 89 -66.17 -14.74 1.59
CA ASP A 89 -66.86 -15.12 2.81
C ASP A 89 -68.20 -15.81 2.50
N ARG A 90 -68.72 -16.60 3.44
CA ARG A 90 -69.98 -17.34 3.25
C ARG A 90 -71.23 -16.50 3.48
N GLN A 91 -71.11 -15.38 4.19
CA GLN A 91 -72.25 -14.60 4.68
C GLN A 91 -72.13 -13.11 4.36
N LEU A 92 -70.91 -12.55 4.39
CA LEU A 92 -70.70 -11.11 4.27
C LEU A 92 -69.99 -10.73 2.97
N PRO A 93 -70.45 -9.69 2.26
CA PRO A 93 -69.70 -9.16 1.13
C PRO A 93 -68.40 -8.52 1.61
N ARG A 94 -67.33 -8.66 0.81
CA ARG A 94 -66.04 -7.98 1.05
C ARG A 94 -65.84 -6.85 0.05
N THR A 95 -65.32 -5.72 0.50
CA THR A 95 -64.97 -4.59 -0.38
C THR A 95 -63.46 -4.59 -0.58
N LEU A 96 -63.03 -4.83 -1.82
CA LEU A 96 -61.66 -5.04 -2.22
C LEU A 96 -61.25 -4.02 -3.29
N TRP A 97 -60.01 -3.54 -3.24
CA TRP A 97 -59.34 -2.93 -4.38
C TRP A 97 -58.41 -3.95 -5.04
N ILE A 98 -58.62 -4.20 -6.33
CA ILE A 98 -57.87 -5.17 -7.12
C ILE A 98 -57.51 -4.49 -8.44
N ASP A 99 -56.23 -4.22 -8.69
CA ASP A 99 -55.74 -3.48 -9.87
C ASP A 99 -56.28 -4.02 -11.21
N ALA A 100 -56.32 -5.35 -11.40
CA ALA A 100 -56.81 -5.97 -12.63
C ALA A 100 -58.32 -5.80 -12.89
N ILE A 101 -59.11 -5.42 -11.86
CA ILE A 101 -60.57 -5.24 -11.96
C ILE A 101 -60.99 -3.78 -11.75
N CYS A 102 -60.30 -3.04 -10.88
CA CYS A 102 -60.66 -1.66 -10.55
C CYS A 102 -60.20 -0.66 -11.61
N ILE A 103 -59.07 -0.95 -12.27
CA ILE A 103 -58.49 -0.12 -13.33
C ILE A 103 -58.90 -0.72 -14.68
N ASN A 104 -59.29 0.14 -15.63
CA ASN A 104 -59.48 -0.30 -17.01
C ASN A 104 -58.12 -0.66 -17.65
N GLN A 105 -57.86 -1.96 -17.80
CA GLN A 105 -56.60 -2.49 -18.36
C GLN A 105 -56.56 -2.53 -19.90
N GLY A 106 -57.50 -1.85 -20.56
CA GLY A 106 -57.56 -1.79 -22.02
C GLY A 106 -56.31 -1.13 -22.63
N THR A 107 -56.04 -1.48 -23.90
CA THR A 107 -54.86 -0.99 -24.65
C THR A 107 -55.22 0.10 -25.68
N ARG A 108 -56.46 0.58 -25.69
CA ARG A 108 -56.86 1.72 -26.54
C ARG A 108 -56.37 3.02 -25.91
N GLU A 109 -56.17 4.06 -26.71
CA GLU A 109 -55.62 5.35 -26.26
C GLU A 109 -56.38 5.95 -25.06
N ASN A 110 -57.72 5.96 -25.11
CA ASN A 110 -58.54 6.43 -23.98
C ASN A 110 -58.42 5.56 -22.70
N ASP A 111 -58.09 4.27 -22.83
CA ASP A 111 -57.88 3.37 -21.69
C ASP A 111 -56.52 3.66 -21.04
N ILE A 112 -55.50 3.96 -21.86
CA ILE A 112 -54.16 4.36 -21.42
C ILE A 112 -54.22 5.67 -20.61
N ASP A 113 -55.05 6.62 -21.01
CA ASP A 113 -55.25 7.87 -20.27
C ASP A 113 -55.88 7.66 -18.88
N GLU A 114 -56.86 6.75 -18.75
CA GLU A 114 -57.41 6.37 -17.43
C GLU A 114 -56.31 5.72 -16.59
N LYS A 115 -55.59 4.75 -17.15
CA LYS A 115 -54.52 4.02 -16.46
C LYS A 115 -53.41 4.96 -15.98
N ASN A 116 -52.97 5.91 -16.81
CA ASN A 116 -51.96 6.93 -16.45
C ASN A 116 -52.42 7.84 -15.30
N LYS A 117 -53.73 8.03 -15.11
CA LYS A 117 -54.30 8.78 -13.97
C LYS A 117 -54.47 7.91 -12.72
N GLN A 118 -54.81 6.62 -12.88
CA GLN A 118 -55.04 5.71 -11.76
C GLN A 118 -53.74 5.20 -11.11
N ILE A 119 -52.67 4.96 -11.88
CA ILE A 119 -51.39 4.48 -11.35
C ILE A 119 -50.82 5.40 -10.24
N PRO A 120 -50.77 6.74 -10.42
CA PRO A 120 -50.36 7.65 -9.34
C PRO A 120 -51.21 7.55 -8.07
N LEU A 121 -52.47 7.11 -8.15
CA LEU A 121 -53.35 6.94 -6.99
C LEU A 121 -53.04 5.66 -6.19
N MET A 122 -52.29 4.69 -6.73
CA MET A 122 -51.99 3.43 -6.03
C MET A 122 -51.34 3.65 -4.68
N ARG A 123 -50.43 4.64 -4.54
CA ARG A 123 -49.83 5.01 -3.25
C ARG A 123 -50.93 5.30 -2.23
N LYS A 124 -51.88 6.16 -2.60
CA LYS A 124 -52.95 6.60 -1.72
C LYS A 124 -53.89 5.44 -1.38
N ILE A 125 -54.20 4.58 -2.35
CA ILE A 125 -55.08 3.43 -2.19
C ILE A 125 -54.50 2.43 -1.17
N TYR A 126 -53.27 1.95 -1.38
CA TYR A 126 -52.67 1.00 -0.45
C TYR A 126 -52.39 1.60 0.94
N ALA A 127 -52.08 2.90 1.03
CA ALA A 127 -51.87 3.58 2.30
C ALA A 127 -53.16 3.72 3.12
N GLN A 128 -54.29 3.95 2.44
CA GLN A 128 -55.60 4.19 3.05
C GLN A 128 -56.41 2.91 3.30
N ALA A 129 -56.02 1.78 2.70
CA ALA A 129 -56.67 0.49 2.91
C ALA A 129 -56.69 0.12 4.40
N GLY A 130 -57.81 -0.45 4.85
CA GLY A 130 -57.95 -1.00 6.21
C GLY A 130 -56.99 -2.17 6.45
N CYS A 131 -56.74 -2.96 5.41
CA CYS A 131 -55.73 -4.02 5.37
C CYS A 131 -55.25 -4.24 3.93
N VAL A 132 -53.97 -4.56 3.78
CA VAL A 132 -53.42 -5.10 2.53
C VAL A 132 -53.27 -6.61 2.67
N ILE A 133 -53.85 -7.35 1.74
CA ILE A 133 -53.82 -8.80 1.69
C ILE A 133 -52.74 -9.20 0.70
N VAL A 134 -51.65 -9.77 1.19
CA VAL A 134 -50.60 -10.38 0.37
C VAL A 134 -51.01 -11.82 0.07
N TRP A 135 -51.36 -12.10 -1.17
CA TRP A 135 -51.70 -13.44 -1.65
C TRP A 135 -50.50 -14.07 -2.34
N LEU A 136 -49.93 -15.10 -1.71
CA LEU A 136 -48.78 -15.83 -2.23
C LEU A 136 -49.15 -16.99 -3.16
N GLY A 137 -50.45 -17.28 -3.35
CA GLY A 137 -50.92 -18.41 -4.18
C GLY A 137 -51.52 -19.55 -3.36
N ASP A 138 -52.02 -20.57 -4.05
CA ASP A 138 -52.56 -21.80 -3.47
C ASP A 138 -51.51 -22.61 -2.67
N ASP A 139 -51.99 -23.61 -1.93
CA ASP A 139 -51.13 -24.59 -1.26
C ASP A 139 -50.47 -25.54 -2.27
N ARG A 140 -49.43 -25.03 -2.93
CA ARG A 140 -48.51 -25.78 -3.79
C ARG A 140 -47.14 -25.84 -3.11
N GLU A 141 -46.47 -26.98 -3.21
CA GLU A 141 -45.11 -27.18 -2.66
C GLU A 141 -45.03 -26.92 -1.15
N ASP A 142 -46.07 -27.35 -0.41
CA ASP A 142 -46.20 -27.21 1.04
C ASP A 142 -46.17 -25.74 1.55
N GLY A 143 -46.68 -24.82 0.74
CA GLY A 143 -46.71 -23.38 1.06
C GLY A 143 -47.47 -23.04 2.34
N GLU A 144 -48.57 -23.74 2.66
CA GLU A 144 -49.27 -23.56 3.94
C GLU A 144 -48.40 -23.96 5.14
N ASN A 145 -47.71 -25.10 5.03
CA ASN A 145 -46.83 -25.60 6.09
C ASN A 145 -45.60 -24.70 6.25
N ALA A 146 -45.06 -24.17 5.16
CA ALA A 146 -44.02 -23.14 5.20
C ALA A 146 -44.49 -21.90 5.97
N LEU A 147 -45.69 -21.39 5.68
CA LEU A 147 -46.22 -20.21 6.36
C LEU A 147 -46.49 -20.47 7.85
N ARG A 148 -46.99 -21.66 8.21
CA ARG A 148 -47.12 -22.11 9.62
C ARG A 148 -45.76 -22.20 10.31
N TRP A 149 -44.74 -22.71 9.63
CA TRP A 149 -43.38 -22.84 10.18
C TRP A 149 -42.74 -21.47 10.42
N ILE A 150 -42.83 -20.56 9.46
CA ILE A 150 -42.39 -19.16 9.62
C ILE A 150 -43.06 -18.53 10.85
N ASN A 151 -44.37 -18.73 11.01
CA ASN A 151 -45.10 -18.22 12.17
C ASN A 151 -44.72 -18.90 13.49
N HIS A 152 -44.38 -20.19 13.46
CA HIS A 152 -43.84 -20.90 14.62
C HIS A 152 -42.50 -20.31 15.05
N LEU A 153 -41.57 -20.10 14.11
CA LEU A 153 -40.28 -19.47 14.36
C LEU A 153 -40.44 -18.05 14.92
N ALA A 154 -41.42 -17.28 14.43
CA ALA A 154 -41.73 -15.95 14.94
C ALA A 154 -42.11 -15.95 16.44
N GLY A 155 -42.68 -17.05 16.95
CA GLY A 155 -43.10 -17.21 18.34
C GLY A 155 -42.04 -17.75 19.30
N GLN A 156 -40.86 -18.18 18.83
CA GLN A 156 -39.79 -18.68 19.69
C GLN A 156 -39.11 -17.50 20.42
N GLN A 157 -39.00 -17.58 21.75
CA GLN A 157 -38.19 -16.66 22.56
C GLN A 157 -36.73 -17.12 22.54
N ASP A 158 -35.78 -16.19 22.41
CA ASP A 158 -34.34 -16.47 22.52
C ASP A 158 -34.02 -17.03 23.91
N GLN A 159 -33.64 -18.31 23.99
CA GLN A 159 -33.02 -18.89 25.18
C GLN A 159 -31.48 -18.79 25.15
N SER A 160 -30.89 -17.96 24.27
CA SER A 160 -29.43 -17.89 24.08
C SER A 160 -28.84 -16.48 24.00
N VAL A 161 -29.34 -15.52 24.77
CA VAL A 161 -28.62 -14.24 25.00
C VAL A 161 -28.79 -13.77 26.45
N GLU A 162 -28.22 -14.53 27.40
CA GLU A 162 -27.76 -13.98 28.68
C GLU A 162 -26.24 -13.83 28.63
N THR A 163 -25.77 -12.92 27.79
CA THR A 163 -24.55 -12.13 28.05
C THR A 163 -24.47 -10.97 27.06
N SER A 164 -24.54 -9.76 27.61
CA SER A 164 -24.17 -8.48 26.98
C SER A 164 -25.24 -7.68 26.23
N ILE A 165 -26.30 -7.21 26.92
CA ILE A 165 -26.77 -5.81 26.77
C ILE A 165 -27.28 -5.33 28.13
N GLU A 166 -26.42 -4.64 28.87
CA GLU A 166 -26.88 -3.56 29.74
C GLU A 166 -26.96 -2.29 28.87
N TYR A 167 -27.91 -1.40 29.20
CA TYR A 167 -28.36 -0.21 28.45
C TYR A 167 -29.46 -0.44 27.41
N GLY A 168 -30.70 -0.53 27.91
CA GLY A 168 -31.91 -0.33 27.11
C GLY A 168 -32.08 1.12 26.66
N TRP A 169 -32.98 1.34 25.68
CA TRP A 169 -33.88 2.50 25.66
C TRP A 169 -35.13 2.28 24.79
N SER A 170 -36.20 2.84 25.31
CA SER A 170 -37.58 2.92 24.82
C SER A 170 -37.72 3.86 23.60
N VAL A 171 -38.76 3.64 22.78
CA VAL A 171 -39.07 4.35 21.53
C VAL A 171 -39.90 5.64 21.75
N THR A 172 -39.80 6.33 22.89
CA THR A 172 -40.66 7.50 23.14
C THR A 172 -39.94 8.65 23.85
N SER A 173 -39.25 9.50 23.08
CA SER A 173 -39.02 10.93 23.40
C SER A 173 -38.10 11.61 22.37
N ILE A 174 -38.68 12.14 21.29
CA ILE A 174 -38.13 13.29 20.56
C ILE A 174 -39.23 14.33 20.51
N LEU A 175 -39.47 14.98 21.65
CA LEU A 175 -39.90 16.37 21.74
C LEU A 175 -39.39 16.87 23.10
N ASP A 176 -38.72 18.01 23.07
CA ASP A 176 -38.38 18.89 24.20
C ASP A 176 -37.00 18.75 24.89
N MET A 177 -36.34 19.92 24.94
CA MET A 177 -35.44 20.47 25.96
C MET A 177 -33.91 20.53 25.73
N GLU A 178 -33.54 21.77 25.39
CA GLU A 178 -32.39 22.65 25.71
C GLU A 178 -31.41 22.32 26.86
N GLU A 179 -30.20 22.86 26.64
CA GLU A 179 -29.10 23.31 27.53
C GLU A 179 -29.01 22.84 29.00
N GLY A 180 -27.78 22.44 29.39
CA GLY A 180 -27.21 22.82 30.69
C GLY A 180 -26.62 21.69 31.55
N ASP A 181 -25.37 21.91 31.97
CA ASP A 181 -24.71 21.43 33.19
C ASP A 181 -23.93 20.09 33.26
N SER A 182 -22.60 20.23 33.11
CA SER A 182 -21.49 19.99 34.07
C SER A 182 -21.46 18.81 35.10
N ILE A 183 -20.35 18.02 35.02
CA ILE A 183 -19.47 17.48 36.11
C ILE A 183 -19.96 16.20 36.88
N PRO A 184 -19.12 15.28 37.49
CA PRO A 184 -17.64 15.14 37.60
C PRO A 184 -17.03 13.73 37.30
N ASP A 185 -15.70 13.71 37.35
CA ASP A 185 -14.72 12.59 37.47
C ASP A 185 -14.86 11.67 38.70
N ALA A 186 -14.35 10.43 38.59
CA ALA A 186 -13.66 9.61 39.62
C ALA A 186 -13.23 8.26 38.99
N GLU A 187 -11.93 8.01 38.76
CA GLU A 187 -10.97 7.34 39.66
C GLU A 187 -11.18 5.82 39.89
N ASP A 188 -10.34 5.05 39.18
CA ASP A 188 -9.40 4.03 39.66
C ASP A 188 -9.75 3.20 40.92
N GLN A 189 -9.80 1.87 40.76
CA GLN A 189 -9.12 0.94 41.68
C GLN A 189 -9.09 -0.53 41.20
N ASN A 190 -7.87 -1.06 41.20
CA ASN A 190 -7.48 -2.46 41.11
C ASN A 190 -8.01 -3.32 42.27
N THR A 191 -8.26 -4.60 42.00
CA THR A 191 -8.00 -5.77 42.88
C THR A 191 -8.26 -7.04 42.07
N GLU A 192 -7.23 -7.79 41.66
CA GLU A 192 -6.65 -8.97 42.34
C GLU A 192 -7.49 -10.25 42.21
N ASP A 193 -6.86 -11.26 41.56
CA ASP A 193 -7.26 -12.66 41.49
C ASP A 193 -7.46 -13.29 42.89
N PRO A 194 -8.20 -14.41 42.95
CA PRO A 194 -7.47 -15.65 43.24
C PRO A 194 -7.95 -16.86 42.44
N ALA A 195 -6.97 -17.72 42.16
CA ALA A 195 -7.15 -19.11 41.75
C ALA A 195 -7.62 -19.98 42.95
N GLU A 196 -8.43 -21.01 42.68
CA GLU A 196 -8.18 -22.39 43.13
C GLU A 196 -9.19 -23.40 42.52
N ASP A 197 -8.62 -24.54 42.13
CA ASP A 197 -9.13 -25.87 41.80
C ASP A 197 -10.61 -26.23 42.10
N ASP A 198 -11.25 -26.95 41.15
CA ASP A 198 -11.76 -28.30 41.46
C ASP A 198 -11.90 -29.20 40.23
N GLN A 199 -11.68 -30.49 40.47
CA GLN A 199 -11.46 -31.57 39.52
C GLN A 199 -12.77 -32.20 39.00
N SER A 200 -12.62 -32.91 37.87
CA SER A 200 -13.38 -34.12 37.51
C SER A 200 -14.83 -33.94 37.03
N THR A 201 -15.06 -34.08 35.72
CA THR A 201 -15.63 -35.32 35.16
C THR A 201 -15.42 -35.35 33.64
N ARG A 202 -14.66 -36.35 33.18
CA ARG A 202 -14.54 -36.73 31.77
C ARG A 202 -15.75 -37.59 31.40
N SER A 203 -16.58 -37.12 30.46
CA SER A 203 -17.35 -38.01 29.58
C SER A 203 -17.03 -37.67 28.13
N SER A 204 -16.31 -38.59 27.51
CA SER A 204 -15.92 -38.58 26.11
C SER A 204 -17.15 -38.58 25.20
N VAL A 205 -17.27 -37.56 24.34
CA VAL A 205 -18.05 -37.67 23.09
C VAL A 205 -17.13 -37.15 21.98
N GLU A 206 -16.59 -38.10 21.21
CA GLU A 206 -15.95 -37.84 19.93
C GLU A 206 -16.98 -37.19 18.99
N GLY A 207 -16.75 -35.91 18.67
CA GLY A 207 -17.55 -35.15 17.71
C GLY A 207 -16.87 -35.15 16.34
N ASP A 208 -17.26 -36.13 15.53
CA ASP A 208 -17.01 -36.25 14.10
C ASP A 208 -17.22 -34.90 13.36
N HIS A 209 -16.13 -34.35 12.81
CA HIS A 209 -16.14 -33.19 11.92
C HIS A 209 -16.38 -33.65 10.48
N SER A 210 -17.62 -34.03 10.16
CA SER A 210 -18.10 -34.10 8.76
C SER A 210 -19.63 -34.18 8.66
N LYS A 211 -20.35 -33.12 9.05
CA LYS A 211 -21.76 -32.95 8.63
C LYS A 211 -21.86 -31.84 7.59
N THR A 212 -21.97 -32.26 6.33
CA THR A 212 -22.68 -31.49 5.32
C THR A 212 -24.15 -31.38 5.76
N ASP A 213 -24.60 -30.17 6.11
CA ASP A 213 -25.98 -29.90 6.53
C ASP A 213 -26.97 -30.30 5.42
N SER A 214 -27.72 -31.37 5.64
CA SER A 214 -28.90 -31.69 4.82
C SER A 214 -30.05 -30.75 5.23
N MET A 215 -30.58 -29.95 4.29
CA MET A 215 -31.77 -29.12 4.51
C MET A 215 -32.93 -29.92 5.09
N THR A 216 -33.64 -29.36 6.08
CA THR A 216 -34.85 -29.99 6.64
C THR A 216 -36.02 -29.88 5.66
N GLU A 217 -37.06 -30.70 5.82
CA GLU A 217 -38.31 -30.60 5.02
C GLU A 217 -38.96 -29.20 5.14
N HIS A 218 -38.89 -28.59 6.33
CA HIS A 218 -39.37 -27.23 6.55
C HIS A 218 -38.55 -26.17 5.81
N ASP A 219 -37.22 -26.34 5.70
CA ASP A 219 -36.36 -25.44 4.94
C ASP A 219 -36.66 -25.50 3.44
N VAL A 220 -36.95 -26.70 2.91
CA VAL A 220 -37.36 -26.88 1.51
C VAL A 220 -38.69 -26.19 1.24
N ALA A 221 -39.70 -26.39 2.09
CA ALA A 221 -41.01 -25.75 1.94
C ALA A 221 -40.92 -24.22 2.01
N CYS A 222 -40.15 -23.67 2.96
CA CYS A 222 -39.91 -22.23 3.06
C CYS A 222 -39.17 -21.70 1.82
N SER A 223 -38.14 -22.42 1.36
CA SER A 223 -37.41 -22.05 0.15
C SER A 223 -38.33 -21.98 -1.08
N ASN A 224 -39.22 -22.94 -1.26
CA ASN A 224 -40.18 -22.97 -2.37
C ASN A 224 -41.17 -21.80 -2.29
N LEU A 225 -41.76 -21.55 -1.11
CA LEU A 225 -42.66 -20.42 -0.90
C LEU A 225 -41.97 -19.07 -1.22
N LEU A 226 -40.74 -18.88 -0.79
CA LEU A 226 -39.96 -17.65 -0.97
C LEU A 226 -39.40 -17.45 -2.39
N GLN A 227 -39.47 -18.48 -3.23
CA GLN A 227 -39.10 -18.39 -4.65
C GLN A 227 -40.21 -17.85 -5.54
N ARG A 228 -41.47 -17.85 -5.05
CA ARG A 228 -42.66 -17.41 -5.80
C ARG A 228 -42.52 -15.97 -6.29
N ASP A 229 -43.11 -15.69 -7.45
CA ASP A 229 -42.89 -14.45 -8.20
C ASP A 229 -43.32 -13.18 -7.47
N TRP A 230 -44.24 -13.29 -6.49
CA TRP A 230 -44.64 -12.15 -5.66
C TRP A 230 -43.42 -11.47 -5.02
N PHE A 231 -42.47 -12.23 -4.47
CA PHE A 231 -41.25 -11.68 -3.84
C PHE A 231 -40.29 -11.01 -4.80
N ARG A 232 -40.50 -11.15 -6.12
CA ARG A 232 -39.64 -10.59 -7.15
C ARG A 232 -40.28 -9.43 -7.89
N ARG A 233 -41.56 -9.12 -7.71
CA ARG A 233 -42.28 -8.12 -8.51
C ARG A 233 -42.13 -6.71 -7.94
N VAL A 234 -41.73 -5.74 -8.76
CA VAL A 234 -41.44 -4.36 -8.26
C VAL A 234 -42.67 -3.65 -7.67
N TRP A 235 -43.87 -3.89 -8.21
CA TRP A 235 -45.09 -3.24 -7.73
C TRP A 235 -45.43 -3.58 -6.27
N VAL A 236 -45.07 -4.78 -5.80
CA VAL A 236 -45.38 -5.21 -4.42
C VAL A 236 -44.71 -4.31 -3.38
N LEU A 237 -43.62 -3.64 -3.76
CA LEU A 237 -42.89 -2.72 -2.90
C LEU A 237 -43.75 -1.54 -2.50
N GLN A 238 -44.47 -0.95 -3.44
CA GLN A 238 -45.39 0.14 -3.13
C GLN A 238 -46.57 -0.40 -2.31
N GLU A 239 -47.12 -1.54 -2.72
CA GLU A 239 -48.29 -2.17 -2.10
C GLU A 239 -48.07 -2.45 -0.61
N VAL A 240 -46.91 -3.01 -0.23
CA VAL A 240 -46.55 -3.27 1.17
C VAL A 240 -45.80 -2.12 1.84
N GLY A 241 -45.17 -1.24 1.06
CA GLY A 241 -44.34 -0.12 1.51
C GLY A 241 -45.10 1.09 2.00
N VAL A 242 -46.39 1.19 1.70
CA VAL A 242 -47.27 2.23 2.27
C VAL A 242 -48.38 1.68 3.17
N ALA A 243 -48.63 0.37 3.13
CA ALA A 243 -49.68 -0.28 3.91
C ALA A 243 -49.48 -0.14 5.42
N ARG A 244 -50.55 0.07 6.20
CA ARG A 244 -50.43 0.13 7.67
C ARG A 244 -50.65 -1.22 8.34
N TYR A 245 -51.52 -2.04 7.76
CA TYR A 245 -51.84 -3.38 8.22
C TYR A 245 -51.69 -4.33 7.03
N ILE A 246 -50.93 -5.40 7.21
CA ILE A 246 -50.63 -6.36 6.16
C ILE A 246 -50.84 -7.78 6.70
N ASN A 247 -51.58 -8.58 5.95
CA ASN A 247 -51.76 -10.01 6.20
C ASN A 247 -51.17 -10.80 5.04
N VAL A 248 -50.41 -11.84 5.35
CA VAL A 248 -49.79 -12.73 4.37
C VAL A 248 -50.58 -14.04 4.34
N LEU A 249 -51.07 -14.40 3.15
CA LEU A 249 -51.92 -15.56 2.91
C LEU A 249 -51.24 -16.49 1.90
N CYS A 250 -51.31 -17.79 2.17
CA CYS A 250 -50.97 -18.86 1.25
C CYS A 250 -51.99 -19.99 1.44
N GLY A 251 -52.71 -20.36 0.39
CA GLY A 251 -53.85 -21.27 0.49
C GLY A 251 -54.87 -20.78 1.53
N SER A 252 -55.17 -21.63 2.51
CA SER A 252 -56.07 -21.33 3.63
C SER A 252 -55.36 -20.76 4.88
N THR A 253 -54.03 -20.71 4.87
CA THR A 253 -53.24 -20.22 6.03
C THR A 253 -52.99 -18.73 5.91
N GLN A 254 -53.20 -18.01 7.02
CA GLN A 254 -52.99 -16.57 7.14
C GLN A 254 -52.15 -16.25 8.37
N ILE A 255 -51.18 -15.34 8.21
CA ILE A 255 -50.38 -14.82 9.32
C ILE A 255 -50.21 -13.30 9.18
N SER A 256 -49.91 -12.61 10.28
CA SER A 256 -49.60 -11.17 10.23
C SER A 256 -48.24 -10.95 9.55
N ALA A 257 -48.08 -9.83 8.85
CA ALA A 257 -46.81 -9.56 8.17
C ALA A 257 -45.65 -9.29 9.15
N HIS A 258 -45.94 -8.86 10.38
CA HIS A 258 -44.93 -8.78 11.43
C HIS A 258 -44.40 -10.16 11.80
N ALA A 259 -45.28 -11.14 12.06
CA ALA A 259 -44.89 -12.52 12.31
C ALA A 259 -44.15 -13.13 11.11
N PHE A 260 -44.58 -12.83 9.89
CA PHE A 260 -43.86 -13.24 8.67
C PHE A 260 -42.42 -12.70 8.65
N ALA A 261 -42.22 -11.41 8.91
CA ALA A 261 -40.90 -10.80 8.91
C ALA A 261 -39.99 -11.32 10.04
N GLU A 262 -40.51 -11.50 11.26
CA GLU A 262 -39.77 -12.05 12.39
C GLU A 262 -39.39 -13.52 12.18
N GLY A 263 -40.31 -14.32 11.64
CA GLY A 263 -40.04 -15.72 11.29
C GLY A 263 -38.96 -15.85 10.21
N LEU A 264 -38.99 -14.97 9.20
CA LEU A 264 -37.95 -14.93 8.16
C LEU A 264 -36.56 -14.59 8.70
N ALA A 265 -36.47 -13.68 9.67
CA ALA A 265 -35.19 -13.29 10.28
C ALA A 265 -34.51 -14.46 11.03
N ARG A 266 -35.28 -15.47 11.45
CA ARG A 266 -34.80 -16.67 12.14
C ARG A 266 -34.53 -17.86 11.22
N LEU A 267 -34.92 -17.78 9.95
CA LEU A 267 -34.59 -18.80 8.95
C LEU A 267 -33.13 -18.66 8.50
N LYS A 268 -32.41 -19.79 8.46
CA LYS A 268 -31.07 -19.86 7.86
C LYS A 268 -31.19 -19.88 6.34
N LEU A 269 -31.42 -18.71 5.73
CA LEU A 269 -31.57 -18.59 4.28
C LEU A 269 -30.21 -18.46 3.58
N PRO A 270 -30.01 -19.11 2.41
CA PRO A 270 -28.84 -18.88 1.58
C PRO A 270 -28.72 -17.42 1.12
N GLU A 271 -27.49 -16.95 0.89
CA GLU A 271 -27.18 -15.57 0.49
C GLU A 271 -28.07 -14.99 -0.63
N PRO A 272 -28.38 -15.72 -1.74
CA PRO A 272 -29.22 -15.17 -2.82
C PRO A 272 -30.65 -14.85 -2.41
N PHE A 273 -31.18 -15.50 -1.37
CA PHE A 273 -32.50 -15.19 -0.84
C PHE A 273 -32.47 -13.92 0.00
N LEU A 274 -31.37 -13.66 0.71
CA LEU A 274 -31.25 -12.51 1.59
C LEU A 274 -31.22 -11.19 0.82
N SER A 275 -30.48 -11.12 -0.29
CA SER A 275 -30.47 -9.93 -1.17
C SER A 275 -31.84 -9.66 -1.80
N ARG A 276 -32.60 -10.72 -2.09
CA ARG A 276 -33.96 -10.62 -2.64
C ARG A 276 -35.00 -10.23 -1.60
N LEU A 277 -35.01 -10.86 -0.43
CA LEU A 277 -36.10 -10.70 0.55
C LEU A 277 -35.87 -9.56 1.53
N GLY A 278 -34.60 -9.23 1.83
CA GLY A 278 -34.22 -8.14 2.72
C GLY A 278 -34.95 -6.83 2.41
N PRO A 279 -34.93 -6.36 1.15
CA PRO A 279 -35.58 -5.10 0.79
C PRO A 279 -37.11 -5.08 1.03
N VAL A 280 -37.85 -6.15 0.75
CA VAL A 280 -39.31 -6.23 1.02
C VAL A 280 -39.60 -6.38 2.52
N THR A 281 -38.84 -7.22 3.22
CA THR A 281 -39.02 -7.42 4.67
C THR A 281 -38.78 -6.14 5.45
N HIS A 282 -37.82 -5.31 5.01
CA HIS A 282 -37.59 -3.97 5.52
C HIS A 282 -38.85 -3.09 5.46
N LEU A 283 -39.53 -3.08 4.30
CA LEU A 283 -40.78 -2.33 4.14
C LEU A 283 -41.91 -2.89 5.02
N ILE A 284 -42.06 -4.21 5.07
CA ILE A 284 -43.12 -4.86 5.87
C ILE A 284 -43.00 -4.49 7.36
N LYS A 285 -41.79 -4.53 7.94
CA LYS A 285 -41.59 -4.24 9.36
C LYS A 285 -41.85 -2.77 9.71
N GLY A 286 -41.73 -1.86 8.75
CA GLY A 286 -42.09 -0.45 8.93
C GLY A 286 -43.59 -0.19 9.05
N ALA A 287 -44.45 -1.12 8.62
CA ALA A 287 -45.90 -0.92 8.51
C ALA A 287 -46.59 -0.42 9.80
N PRO A 288 -46.32 -1.00 11.00
CA PRO A 288 -46.98 -0.58 12.24
C PRO A 288 -46.64 0.85 12.67
N TYR A 289 -45.50 1.38 12.22
CA TYR A 289 -44.98 2.70 12.61
C TYR A 289 -45.40 3.82 11.65
N ARG A 290 -46.13 3.50 10.57
CA ARG A 290 -46.57 4.50 9.59
C ARG A 290 -47.70 5.37 10.16
N PRO A 291 -47.66 6.71 9.97
CA PRO A 291 -48.62 7.63 10.57
C PRO A 291 -50.04 7.37 10.06
N LYS A 292 -51.04 7.51 10.96
CA LYS A 292 -52.45 7.32 10.61
C LYS A 292 -53.08 8.52 9.91
N PHE A 293 -52.55 9.72 10.14
CA PHE A 293 -53.18 10.99 9.76
C PHE A 293 -52.52 11.69 8.57
N ASP A 294 -51.34 11.23 8.15
CA ASP A 294 -50.58 11.81 7.05
C ASP A 294 -50.34 10.77 5.95
N PHE A 295 -51.34 10.61 5.09
CA PHE A 295 -51.27 9.77 3.90
C PHE A 295 -50.55 10.46 2.73
N SER A 296 -50.19 11.73 2.91
CA SER A 296 -49.62 12.61 1.89
C SER A 296 -48.13 12.88 2.09
N SER A 297 -47.57 12.53 3.25
CA SER A 297 -46.13 12.60 3.52
C SER A 297 -45.38 12.03 2.32
N PRO A 298 -44.31 12.70 1.83
CA PRO A 298 -43.34 12.07 0.96
C PRO A 298 -42.82 10.78 1.63
N GLY A 299 -42.21 9.88 0.87
CA GLY A 299 -41.55 8.71 1.44
C GLY A 299 -40.48 9.06 2.50
N ILE A 300 -39.72 8.07 2.95
CA ILE A 300 -38.58 8.30 3.87
C ILE A 300 -37.25 8.31 3.10
N LEU A 301 -37.23 7.74 1.89
CA LEU A 301 -36.03 7.50 1.08
C LEU A 301 -36.08 8.30 -0.22
N SER A 302 -34.92 8.60 -0.80
CA SER A 302 -34.80 9.19 -2.14
C SER A 302 -35.01 8.14 -3.24
N LEU A 303 -35.25 8.57 -4.48
CA LEU A 303 -35.46 7.63 -5.59
C LEU A 303 -34.19 6.81 -5.85
N GLY A 304 -33.02 7.43 -5.69
CA GLY A 304 -31.73 6.74 -5.77
C GLY A 304 -31.58 5.65 -4.72
N GLU A 305 -31.93 5.92 -3.46
CA GLU A 305 -31.90 4.93 -2.38
C GLU A 305 -32.82 3.74 -2.71
N LEU A 306 -34.06 4.00 -3.10
CA LEU A 306 -35.01 2.96 -3.50
C LEU A 306 -34.49 2.13 -4.67
N LEU A 307 -33.94 2.75 -5.72
CA LEU A 307 -33.37 2.01 -6.85
C LEU A 307 -32.13 1.19 -6.44
N GLY A 308 -31.32 1.68 -5.49
CA GLY A 308 -30.23 0.91 -4.90
C GLY A 308 -30.69 -0.34 -4.15
N MET A 309 -31.87 -0.30 -3.52
CA MET A 309 -32.46 -1.42 -2.80
C MET A 309 -33.23 -2.40 -3.72
N TYR A 310 -33.89 -1.89 -4.77
CA TYR A 310 -34.97 -2.62 -5.46
C TYR A 310 -34.78 -2.86 -6.96
N ARG A 311 -33.71 -2.37 -7.60
CA ARG A 311 -33.48 -2.51 -9.06
C ARG A 311 -33.59 -3.93 -9.63
N ASN A 312 -33.31 -4.95 -8.81
CA ASN A 312 -33.35 -6.36 -9.23
C ASN A 312 -34.77 -6.96 -9.25
N TYR A 313 -35.79 -6.25 -8.72
CA TYR A 313 -37.18 -6.71 -8.73
C TYR A 313 -37.78 -6.67 -10.14
N ARG A 314 -38.21 -7.82 -10.67
CA ARG A 314 -38.86 -8.02 -11.97
C ARG A 314 -40.00 -7.03 -12.23
N ALA A 315 -40.10 -6.66 -13.50
CA ALA A 315 -41.16 -5.84 -14.04
C ALA A 315 -41.56 -6.38 -15.42
N THR A 316 -42.85 -6.29 -15.76
CA THR A 316 -43.34 -6.65 -17.10
C THR A 316 -42.94 -5.59 -18.14
N LEU A 317 -43.03 -4.32 -17.75
CA LEU A 317 -42.57 -3.17 -18.53
C LEU A 317 -41.38 -2.52 -17.84
N GLN A 318 -40.40 -2.08 -18.63
CA GLN A 318 -39.14 -1.52 -18.14
C GLN A 318 -39.38 -0.28 -17.26
N HIS A 319 -40.32 0.57 -17.67
CA HIS A 319 -40.76 1.76 -16.95
C HIS A 319 -41.22 1.50 -15.51
N ASP A 320 -41.84 0.33 -15.26
CA ASP A 320 -42.38 0.00 -13.93
C ASP A 320 -41.26 -0.14 -12.88
N LYS A 321 -40.02 -0.43 -13.30
CA LYS A 321 -38.84 -0.43 -12.41
C LYS A 321 -38.66 0.88 -11.66
N ILE A 322 -39.16 1.96 -12.23
CA ILE A 322 -39.08 3.31 -11.68
C ILE A 322 -40.44 3.72 -11.15
N TYR A 323 -41.50 3.60 -11.96
CA TYR A 323 -42.80 4.16 -11.62
C TYR A 323 -43.42 3.53 -10.36
N ALA A 324 -43.12 2.26 -10.07
CA ALA A 324 -43.51 1.62 -8.81
C ALA A 324 -42.82 2.22 -7.57
N LEU A 325 -41.66 2.87 -7.75
CA LEU A 325 -40.87 3.46 -6.65
C LEU A 325 -41.12 4.94 -6.44
N LEU A 326 -41.63 5.67 -7.45
CA LEU A 326 -41.97 7.09 -7.33
C LEU A 326 -42.93 7.35 -6.17
N GLY A 327 -43.92 6.47 -6.05
CA GLY A 327 -44.88 6.50 -4.96
C GLY A 327 -44.28 6.15 -3.60
N LEU A 328 -42.99 5.83 -3.47
CA LEU A 328 -42.28 5.63 -2.20
C LEU A 328 -41.20 6.66 -1.95
N SER A 329 -40.95 7.57 -2.90
CA SER A 329 -39.82 8.49 -2.84
C SER A 329 -40.15 9.82 -2.14
N THR A 330 -39.11 10.47 -1.63
CA THR A 330 -39.13 11.84 -1.09
C THR A 330 -38.98 12.91 -2.17
N ASP A 331 -38.28 12.61 -3.28
CA ASP A 331 -37.86 13.53 -4.33
C ASP A 331 -38.64 13.39 -5.65
N ALA A 332 -39.66 12.51 -5.69
CA ALA A 332 -40.44 12.22 -6.89
C ALA A 332 -41.37 13.36 -7.36
N SER A 333 -41.45 14.48 -6.64
CA SER A 333 -42.31 15.62 -6.98
C SER A 333 -41.75 16.53 -8.09
N ALA A 334 -40.55 16.26 -8.59
CA ALA A 334 -39.97 16.98 -9.73
C ALA A 334 -40.81 16.79 -11.00
N ASP A 335 -41.09 17.87 -11.73
CA ASP A 335 -42.02 17.88 -12.89
C ASP A 335 -41.65 16.89 -14.03
N GLY A 336 -40.39 16.43 -14.09
CA GLY A 336 -39.90 15.44 -15.06
C GLY A 336 -40.06 13.97 -14.67
N LEU A 337 -40.51 13.63 -13.45
CA LEU A 337 -40.58 12.25 -12.97
C LEU A 337 -41.99 11.65 -13.02
N LYS A 338 -42.92 12.22 -13.79
CA LYS A 338 -44.30 11.72 -13.89
C LYS A 338 -44.38 10.47 -14.78
N PRO A 339 -45.21 9.46 -14.43
CA PRO A 339 -45.38 8.28 -15.27
C PRO A 339 -45.81 8.64 -16.70
N ASN A 340 -44.95 8.31 -17.66
CA ASN A 340 -45.21 8.44 -19.10
C ASN A 340 -44.76 7.16 -19.80
N TYR A 341 -45.72 6.30 -20.15
CA TYR A 341 -45.46 5.05 -20.88
C TYR A 341 -45.24 5.25 -22.38
N ASN A 342 -45.48 6.46 -22.91
CA ASN A 342 -45.26 6.78 -24.33
C ASN A 342 -43.80 7.15 -24.61
N ALA A 343 -43.00 7.48 -23.59
CA ALA A 343 -41.58 7.80 -23.75
C ALA A 343 -40.74 6.52 -23.90
N PRO A 344 -39.74 6.46 -24.80
CA PRO A 344 -38.80 5.34 -24.87
C PRO A 344 -38.06 5.14 -23.54
N TRP A 345 -37.83 3.87 -23.15
CA TRP A 345 -37.17 3.54 -21.87
C TRP A 345 -35.85 4.26 -21.65
N HIS A 346 -34.98 4.32 -22.66
CA HIS A 346 -33.67 4.94 -22.53
C HIS A 346 -33.74 6.44 -22.21
N HIS A 347 -34.76 7.15 -22.70
CA HIS A 347 -35.01 8.55 -22.33
C HIS A 347 -35.35 8.68 -20.86
N VAL A 348 -36.30 7.87 -20.39
CA VAL A 348 -36.73 7.84 -18.99
C VAL A 348 -35.55 7.48 -18.08
N PHE A 349 -34.78 6.46 -18.45
CA PHE A 349 -33.61 6.04 -17.68
C PHE A 349 -32.53 7.13 -17.61
N ARG A 350 -32.30 7.86 -18.71
CA ARG A 350 -31.36 9.00 -18.73
C ARG A 350 -31.83 10.13 -17.82
N GLU A 351 -33.10 10.53 -17.91
CA GLU A 351 -33.66 11.61 -17.08
C GLU A 351 -33.53 11.31 -15.59
N ILE A 352 -33.82 10.08 -15.19
CA ILE A 352 -33.75 9.65 -13.79
C ILE A 352 -32.33 9.52 -13.30
N THR A 353 -31.43 8.99 -14.13
CA THR A 353 -30.02 8.90 -13.78
C THR A 353 -29.42 10.31 -13.64
N SER A 354 -29.79 11.25 -14.52
CA SER A 354 -29.39 12.66 -14.41
C SER A 354 -29.98 13.36 -13.18
N HIS A 355 -31.21 12.99 -12.79
CA HIS A 355 -31.83 13.49 -11.56
C HIS A 355 -31.08 13.00 -10.31
N ILE A 356 -30.70 11.72 -10.30
CA ILE A 356 -29.94 11.12 -9.19
C ILE A 356 -28.53 11.67 -9.15
N PHE A 357 -27.87 11.88 -10.30
CA PHE A 357 -26.49 12.37 -10.41
C PHE A 357 -26.44 13.78 -11.04
N PRO A 358 -26.88 14.83 -10.32
CA PRO A 358 -26.89 16.17 -10.86
C PRO A 358 -25.47 16.64 -11.21
N GLY A 359 -25.33 17.35 -12.33
CA GLY A 359 -24.03 17.83 -12.82
C GLY A 359 -23.14 16.76 -13.48
N SER A 360 -23.63 15.53 -13.61
CA SER A 360 -22.91 14.43 -14.26
C SER A 360 -23.33 14.25 -15.72
N SER A 361 -22.44 13.71 -16.55
CA SER A 361 -22.76 13.32 -17.93
C SER A 361 -23.29 11.89 -17.95
N VAL A 362 -24.51 11.70 -18.47
CA VAL A 362 -25.21 10.41 -18.47
C VAL A 362 -25.47 9.93 -19.91
N GLN A 363 -25.13 8.67 -20.16
CA GLN A 363 -25.40 7.98 -21.43
C GLN A 363 -26.18 6.68 -21.21
N THR A 364 -27.12 6.41 -22.13
CA THR A 364 -28.06 5.27 -22.09
C THR A 364 -28.38 4.82 -23.52
N TRP A 365 -28.80 3.57 -23.71
CA TRP A 365 -29.11 2.99 -25.02
C TRP A 365 -30.49 2.33 -25.05
N GLU A 366 -31.09 2.20 -26.24
CA GLU A 366 -32.41 1.58 -26.43
C GLU A 366 -32.44 0.09 -26.09
N ASP A 367 -31.39 -0.64 -26.44
CA ASP A 367 -31.26 -2.09 -26.32
C ASP A 367 -30.63 -2.54 -24.99
N ARG A 368 -30.33 -1.61 -24.08
CA ARG A 368 -29.56 -1.88 -22.85
C ARG A 368 -30.25 -1.39 -21.59
N ALA A 369 -30.11 -2.20 -20.55
CA ALA A 369 -30.52 -1.88 -19.17
C ALA A 369 -29.44 -1.14 -18.37
N SER A 370 -28.36 -0.66 -19.02
CA SER A 370 -27.22 -0.02 -18.36
C SER A 370 -27.09 1.45 -18.73
N ALA A 371 -26.70 2.27 -17.75
CA ALA A 371 -26.30 3.66 -17.92
C ALA A 371 -24.80 3.80 -17.62
N VAL A 372 -24.15 4.74 -18.31
CA VAL A 372 -22.79 5.19 -17.99
C VAL A 372 -22.86 6.61 -17.49
N VAL A 373 -22.30 6.83 -16.31
CA VAL A 373 -22.26 8.12 -15.62
C VAL A 373 -20.81 8.55 -15.51
N LYS A 374 -20.47 9.67 -16.13
CA LYS A 374 -19.20 10.37 -15.93
C LYS A 374 -19.44 11.49 -14.92
N THR A 375 -18.75 11.43 -13.80
CA THR A 375 -18.94 12.36 -12.67
C THR A 375 -17.62 12.56 -11.94
N LYS A 376 -17.53 13.60 -11.10
CA LYS A 376 -16.40 13.70 -10.17
C LYS A 376 -16.68 12.90 -8.92
N GLY A 377 -15.64 12.29 -8.35
CA GLY A 377 -15.79 11.54 -7.12
C GLY A 377 -14.54 11.54 -6.26
N TRP A 378 -14.76 11.43 -4.96
CA TRP A 378 -13.72 11.27 -3.96
C TRP A 378 -13.82 9.90 -3.31
N ILE A 379 -12.83 9.03 -3.58
CA ILE A 379 -12.74 7.70 -2.97
C ILE A 379 -12.22 7.87 -1.54
N MET A 380 -13.11 7.75 -0.57
CA MET A 380 -12.81 8.00 0.84
C MET A 380 -12.23 6.78 1.53
N GLY A 381 -12.51 5.57 1.02
CA GLY A 381 -12.15 4.34 1.70
C GLY A 381 -12.68 3.10 1.02
N HIS A 382 -12.62 1.99 1.75
CA HIS A 382 -13.16 0.71 1.33
C HIS A 382 -13.80 -0.05 2.48
N VAL A 383 -14.57 -1.07 2.14
CA VAL A 383 -15.15 -2.04 3.06
C VAL A 383 -14.07 -3.03 3.47
N GLY A 384 -13.70 -3.01 4.76
CA GLY A 384 -12.68 -3.87 5.33
C GLY A 384 -13.21 -5.26 5.70
N HIS A 385 -14.30 -5.33 6.45
CA HIS A 385 -14.92 -6.57 6.89
C HIS A 385 -16.43 -6.50 6.72
N VAL A 386 -17.06 -7.62 6.35
CA VAL A 386 -18.52 -7.78 6.32
C VAL A 386 -18.89 -8.87 7.32
N LYS A 387 -19.66 -8.54 8.36
CA LYS A 387 -20.03 -9.54 9.37
C LYS A 387 -20.90 -10.65 8.75
N SER A 388 -20.63 -11.90 9.15
CA SER A 388 -21.24 -13.11 8.59
C SER A 388 -22.71 -13.26 8.94
N SER A 389 -23.14 -12.75 10.10
CA SER A 389 -24.55 -12.61 10.44
C SER A 389 -25.10 -11.36 9.76
N MET A 390 -25.99 -11.51 8.78
CA MET A 390 -26.86 -10.39 8.45
C MET A 390 -27.62 -10.01 9.70
N GLY A 391 -27.54 -8.74 10.07
CA GLY A 391 -28.38 -8.20 11.13
C GLY A 391 -29.85 -8.33 10.74
N GLU A 392 -30.73 -8.02 11.67
CA GLU A 392 -32.15 -8.12 11.44
C GLU A 392 -32.57 -7.38 10.13
N PHE A 393 -33.39 -8.03 9.29
CA PHE A 393 -34.07 -7.43 8.11
C PHE A 393 -33.20 -7.14 6.88
N GLY A 394 -32.22 -8.02 6.58
CA GLY A 394 -31.40 -7.93 5.37
C GLY A 394 -30.39 -6.78 5.39
N ARG A 395 -30.12 -6.23 6.58
CA ARG A 395 -29.09 -5.21 6.79
C ARG A 395 -27.71 -5.87 6.85
N GLN A 396 -26.72 -5.19 6.29
CA GLN A 396 -25.33 -5.63 6.37
C GLN A 396 -24.57 -4.76 7.36
N GLU A 397 -23.95 -5.40 8.35
CA GLU A 397 -22.99 -4.72 9.21
C GLU A 397 -21.61 -4.86 8.60
N ILE A 398 -20.97 -3.71 8.35
CA ILE A 398 -19.67 -3.63 7.72
C ILE A 398 -18.74 -2.75 8.55
N THR A 399 -17.44 -3.04 8.45
CA THR A 399 -16.40 -2.16 8.95
C THR A 399 -15.73 -1.45 7.77
N CYS A 400 -15.69 -0.13 7.84
CA CYS A 400 -15.19 0.79 6.84
C CYS A 400 -13.79 1.28 7.20
N HIS A 401 -12.90 1.24 6.20
CA HIS A 401 -11.52 1.66 6.28
C HIS A 401 -11.29 2.91 5.44
N PHE A 402 -11.29 4.09 6.08
CA PHE A 402 -11.01 5.35 5.41
C PHE A 402 -9.53 5.53 5.06
N HIS A 403 -9.26 6.01 3.85
CA HIS A 403 -7.93 6.35 3.34
C HIS A 403 -7.36 7.56 4.09
N LYS A 404 -6.05 7.82 3.92
CA LYS A 404 -5.36 8.91 4.65
C LYS A 404 -5.99 10.28 4.38
N SER A 405 -6.39 10.53 3.13
CA SER A 405 -7.07 11.77 2.72
C SER A 405 -8.39 12.00 3.46
N ALA A 406 -9.07 10.92 3.85
CA ALA A 406 -10.36 10.94 4.53
C ALA A 406 -10.27 10.61 6.04
N PHE A 407 -9.06 10.57 6.61
CA PHE A 407 -8.88 10.12 8.01
C PHE A 407 -9.56 11.04 9.02
N SER A 408 -9.61 12.34 8.74
CA SER A 408 -10.35 13.34 9.53
C SER A 408 -11.85 13.06 9.60
N LEU A 409 -12.41 12.31 8.64
CA LEU A 409 -13.82 11.93 8.68
C LEU A 409 -14.13 10.89 9.74
N ARG A 410 -13.14 10.20 10.34
CA ARG A 410 -13.39 9.21 11.40
C ARG A 410 -14.09 9.79 12.63
N GLU A 411 -13.86 11.07 12.91
CA GLU A 411 -14.55 11.77 14.00
C GLU A 411 -16.02 12.02 13.67
N THR A 412 -16.34 12.21 12.39
CA THR A 412 -17.71 12.45 11.92
C THR A 412 -18.45 11.14 11.62
N TRP A 413 -17.77 10.17 11.03
CA TRP A 413 -18.30 8.92 10.48
C TRP A 413 -17.58 7.74 11.16
N PRO A 414 -18.29 6.95 11.99
CA PRO A 414 -17.69 5.80 12.67
C PRO A 414 -17.21 4.76 11.66
N SER A 415 -16.27 3.90 12.07
CA SER A 415 -15.80 2.81 11.19
C SER A 415 -16.84 1.70 11.02
N ASP A 416 -17.75 1.49 11.97
CA ASP A 416 -18.75 0.42 11.85
C ASP A 416 -20.08 0.97 11.33
N TRP A 417 -20.51 0.46 10.17
CA TRP A 417 -21.71 0.91 9.47
C TRP A 417 -22.74 -0.20 9.41
N MET A 418 -23.99 0.18 9.66
CA MET A 418 -25.15 -0.67 9.41
C MET A 418 -25.83 -0.19 8.12
N LEU A 419 -25.62 -0.93 7.05
CA LEU A 419 -26.20 -0.63 5.75
C LEU A 419 -27.66 -1.09 5.66
N PRO A 420 -28.54 -0.33 4.99
CA PRO A 420 -29.87 -0.82 4.63
C PRO A 420 -29.77 -2.00 3.66
N ALA A 421 -30.88 -2.71 3.44
CA ALA A 421 -30.92 -3.82 2.51
C ALA A 421 -30.62 -3.36 1.07
N CYS A 422 -29.57 -3.89 0.45
CA CYS A 422 -29.14 -3.52 -0.91
C CYS A 422 -29.57 -4.58 -1.94
N ALA A 423 -29.82 -4.16 -3.18
CA ALA A 423 -30.15 -5.08 -4.28
C ALA A 423 -29.01 -6.07 -4.59
N GLU A 424 -27.76 -5.63 -4.39
CA GLU A 424 -26.56 -6.46 -4.41
C GLU A 424 -25.86 -6.35 -3.05
N LEU A 425 -25.39 -7.48 -2.52
CA LEU A 425 -24.70 -7.49 -1.25
C LEU A 425 -23.32 -6.85 -1.39
N VAL A 426 -23.01 -6.00 -0.41
CA VAL A 426 -21.71 -5.38 -0.22
C VAL A 426 -20.72 -6.44 0.22
N GLN A 427 -19.52 -6.37 -0.35
CA GLN A 427 -18.42 -7.31 -0.16
C GLN A 427 -17.20 -6.57 0.39
N GLU A 428 -16.34 -7.30 1.08
CA GLU A 428 -15.01 -6.82 1.45
C GLU A 428 -14.24 -6.43 0.18
N GLY A 429 -13.68 -5.21 0.17
CA GLY A 429 -13.01 -4.61 -0.99
C GLY A 429 -13.87 -3.60 -1.76
N ASP A 430 -15.20 -3.58 -1.57
CA ASP A 430 -16.03 -2.55 -2.21
C ASP A 430 -15.61 -1.14 -1.71
N LEU A 431 -15.69 -0.16 -2.60
CA LEU A 431 -15.19 1.20 -2.39
C LEU A 431 -16.29 2.12 -1.86
N ILE A 432 -15.90 3.00 -0.95
CA ILE A 432 -16.75 4.05 -0.38
C ILE A 432 -16.34 5.35 -1.06
N CYS A 433 -17.27 5.93 -1.81
CA CYS A 433 -17.00 7.11 -2.63
C CYS A 433 -18.04 8.20 -2.36
N HIS A 434 -17.60 9.45 -2.29
CA HIS A 434 -18.49 10.60 -2.33
C HIS A 434 -18.54 11.15 -3.75
N LEU A 435 -19.68 10.98 -4.42
CA LEU A 435 -19.89 11.46 -5.79
C LEU A 435 -20.37 12.91 -5.81
N GLN A 436 -20.05 13.62 -6.90
CA GLN A 436 -20.47 15.00 -7.09
C GLN A 436 -22.00 15.13 -7.08
N GLY A 437 -22.50 16.16 -6.41
CA GLY A 437 -23.94 16.43 -6.33
C GLY A 437 -24.72 15.51 -5.36
N GLN A 438 -24.05 14.52 -4.74
CA GLN A 438 -24.64 13.70 -3.70
C GLN A 438 -24.46 14.33 -2.32
N SER A 439 -25.44 14.16 -1.44
CA SER A 439 -25.35 14.58 -0.03
C SER A 439 -24.81 13.48 0.90
N ARG A 440 -24.70 12.25 0.39
CA ARG A 440 -24.43 11.00 1.10
C ARG A 440 -23.43 10.13 0.32
N PRO A 441 -22.75 9.18 0.98
CA PRO A 441 -21.78 8.34 0.29
C PRO A 441 -22.45 7.29 -0.59
N SER A 442 -21.73 6.90 -1.63
CA SER A 442 -22.08 5.83 -2.56
C SER A 442 -21.15 4.63 -2.35
N ILE A 443 -21.63 3.43 -2.65
CA ILE A 443 -20.78 2.23 -2.73
C ILE A 443 -20.54 1.88 -4.18
N LEU A 444 -19.26 1.79 -4.53
CA LEU A 444 -18.78 1.39 -5.85
C LEU A 444 -18.08 0.03 -5.73
N ARG A 445 -18.29 -0.83 -6.71
CA ARG A 445 -17.55 -2.09 -6.85
C ARG A 445 -16.60 -1.97 -8.02
N LEU A 446 -15.33 -2.27 -7.79
CA LEU A 446 -14.33 -2.34 -8.85
C LEU A 446 -14.72 -3.46 -9.83
N ARG A 447 -14.56 -3.18 -11.12
CA ARG A 447 -14.64 -4.14 -12.23
C ARG A 447 -13.39 -3.95 -13.08
N ASN A 448 -13.12 -4.88 -14.00
CA ASN A 448 -11.90 -4.92 -14.83
C ASN A 448 -11.23 -3.57 -15.14
N ASP A 449 -11.99 -2.63 -15.69
CA ASP A 449 -11.51 -1.32 -16.17
C ASP A 449 -12.40 -0.15 -15.76
N HIS A 450 -13.35 -0.35 -14.85
CA HIS A 450 -14.33 0.68 -14.46
C HIS A 450 -14.96 0.38 -13.09
N PHE A 451 -15.78 1.31 -12.58
CA PHE A 451 -16.53 1.10 -11.34
C PHE A 451 -18.01 0.81 -11.64
N SER A 452 -18.58 -0.22 -11.02
CA SER A 452 -20.02 -0.46 -11.03
C SER A 452 -20.68 0.08 -9.76
N LEU A 453 -21.78 0.82 -9.91
CA LEU A 453 -22.51 1.38 -8.78
C LEU A 453 -23.37 0.33 -8.08
N LEU A 454 -23.12 0.09 -6.79
CA LEU A 454 -23.98 -0.76 -5.96
C LEU A 454 -25.13 0.05 -5.36
N SER A 455 -24.79 1.15 -4.69
CA SER A 455 -25.78 2.08 -4.12
C SER A 455 -25.39 3.53 -4.40
N PRO A 456 -26.29 4.36 -4.98
CA PRO A 456 -26.05 5.78 -5.26
C PRO A 456 -25.95 6.63 -3.99
N SER A 457 -26.70 6.28 -2.94
CA SER A 457 -26.74 7.02 -1.67
C SER A 457 -27.01 6.04 -0.54
N LEU A 458 -26.26 6.17 0.55
CA LEU A 458 -26.45 5.38 1.76
C LEU A 458 -26.94 6.23 2.90
N TRP A 459 -28.06 5.81 3.49
CA TRP A 459 -28.50 6.32 4.77
C TRP A 459 -27.87 5.52 5.92
N LEU A 460 -27.12 6.20 6.79
CA LEU A 460 -26.43 5.60 7.94
C LEU A 460 -27.19 5.91 9.24
N ARG A 461 -27.48 4.87 10.04
CA ARG A 461 -28.00 5.05 11.42
C ARG A 461 -26.86 5.36 12.38
N SER A 462 -26.40 6.61 12.44
CA SER A 462 -25.49 7.10 13.50
C SER A 462 -26.19 8.19 14.32
N LYS A 463 -25.84 8.30 15.61
CA LYS A 463 -26.42 9.23 16.59
C LYS A 463 -26.12 10.72 16.33
N ASP A 464 -25.34 11.09 15.31
CA ASP A 464 -24.87 12.46 15.14
C ASP A 464 -25.20 13.10 13.79
N ARG A 465 -25.37 14.42 13.83
CA ARG A 465 -25.63 15.29 12.68
C ARG A 465 -24.53 15.12 11.64
N ILE A 466 -24.76 14.29 10.62
CA ILE A 466 -23.93 14.28 9.40
C ILE A 466 -24.04 15.67 8.78
N LYS A 467 -23.04 16.53 9.00
CA LYS A 467 -22.88 17.73 8.19
C LYS A 467 -22.72 17.28 6.75
N SER A 468 -23.55 17.79 5.85
CA SER A 468 -23.50 17.38 4.46
C SER A 468 -22.15 17.80 3.86
N LEU A 469 -21.32 16.81 3.51
CA LEU A 469 -20.03 17.02 2.88
C LEU A 469 -20.16 17.80 1.57
N SER A 470 -21.31 17.71 0.89
CA SER A 470 -21.61 18.48 -0.31
C SER A 470 -21.38 19.97 -0.11
N HIS A 471 -21.73 20.52 1.06
CA HIS A 471 -21.54 21.94 1.35
C HIS A 471 -20.05 22.33 1.40
N ALA A 472 -19.17 21.45 1.91
CA ALA A 472 -17.73 21.71 1.96
C ALA A 472 -17.09 21.67 0.56
N PHE A 473 -17.59 20.79 -0.32
CA PHE A 473 -17.19 20.76 -1.72
C PHE A 473 -17.71 21.97 -2.50
N ASP A 474 -18.97 22.36 -2.31
CA ASP A 474 -19.59 23.52 -2.98
C ASP A 474 -18.91 24.85 -2.58
N GLN A 475 -18.34 24.92 -1.38
CA GLN A 475 -17.52 26.06 -0.90
C GLN A 475 -16.05 25.99 -1.33
N GLY A 476 -15.63 24.94 -2.06
CA GLY A 476 -14.25 24.75 -2.51
C GLY A 476 -13.26 24.42 -1.38
N GLN A 477 -13.73 23.98 -0.21
CA GLN A 477 -12.88 23.57 0.90
C GLN A 477 -12.30 22.16 0.69
N LEU A 478 -12.95 21.34 -0.13
CA LEU A 478 -12.53 20.02 -0.56
C LEU A 478 -12.62 19.94 -2.08
N ASP A 479 -11.71 19.19 -2.72
CA ASP A 479 -11.70 18.97 -4.17
C ASP A 479 -12.13 17.53 -4.48
N TYR A 480 -13.02 17.38 -5.46
CA TYR A 480 -13.40 16.08 -5.98
C TYR A 480 -12.24 15.56 -6.84
N GLY A 481 -11.29 14.88 -6.20
CA GLY A 481 -9.96 14.63 -6.76
C GLY A 481 -9.89 13.84 -8.07
N HIS A 482 -10.96 13.17 -8.52
CA HIS A 482 -10.93 12.34 -9.72
C HIS A 482 -12.19 12.47 -10.59
N ASP A 483 -11.99 12.49 -11.91
CA ASP A 483 -13.06 12.22 -12.88
C ASP A 483 -13.27 10.70 -12.97
N ILE A 484 -14.44 10.23 -12.55
CA ILE A 484 -14.76 8.81 -12.40
C ILE A 484 -15.83 8.42 -13.42
N THR A 485 -15.59 7.31 -14.13
CA THR A 485 -16.60 6.65 -14.95
C THR A 485 -17.25 5.49 -14.20
N ILE A 486 -18.57 5.54 -14.09
CA ILE A 486 -19.37 4.58 -13.34
C ILE A 486 -20.41 3.94 -14.25
N THR A 487 -20.56 2.61 -14.15
CA THR A 487 -21.64 1.87 -14.79
C THR A 487 -22.75 1.59 -13.79
N TRP A 488 -24.00 1.80 -14.19
CA TRP A 488 -25.16 1.48 -13.37
C TRP A 488 -26.16 0.66 -14.18
N ASN A 489 -26.65 -0.45 -13.62
CA ASN A 489 -27.51 -1.38 -14.34
C ASN A 489 -28.84 -1.60 -13.62
N ILE A 490 -29.95 -1.50 -14.35
CA ILE A 490 -31.31 -1.78 -13.87
C ILE A 490 -31.88 -2.92 -14.75
N PRO A 491 -31.53 -4.19 -14.46
CA PRO A 491 -31.89 -5.31 -15.32
C PRO A 491 -33.41 -5.55 -15.32
N MET A 492 -33.95 -6.16 -16.39
CA MET A 492 -35.38 -6.55 -16.44
C MET A 492 -35.71 -7.67 -15.46
N ASP A 493 -34.85 -8.70 -15.40
CA ASP A 493 -34.96 -9.83 -14.49
C ASP A 493 -33.60 -10.19 -13.85
N GLU A 494 -33.62 -11.09 -12.86
CA GLU A 494 -32.42 -11.59 -12.17
C GLU A 494 -31.50 -12.43 -13.07
N SER A 495 -32.00 -13.03 -14.16
CA SER A 495 -31.20 -13.84 -15.10
C SER A 495 -30.43 -13.00 -16.12
N ALA A 496 -30.86 -11.75 -16.34
CA ALA A 496 -30.21 -10.75 -17.18
C ALA A 496 -28.98 -10.11 -16.52
N THR A 497 -28.56 -10.59 -15.34
CA THR A 497 -27.24 -10.25 -14.77
C THR A 497 -26.15 -10.70 -15.72
N LYS A 498 -25.47 -9.71 -16.31
CA LYS A 498 -24.37 -9.87 -17.26
C LYS A 498 -23.33 -10.92 -16.81
N PRO A 499 -22.63 -11.58 -17.76
CA PRO A 499 -21.45 -12.36 -17.46
C PRO A 499 -20.47 -11.51 -16.63
N LYS A 500 -19.97 -12.08 -15.53
CA LYS A 500 -18.98 -11.43 -14.66
C LYS A 500 -17.75 -11.06 -15.52
N GLY A 501 -17.28 -9.82 -15.40
CA GLY A 501 -16.02 -9.37 -16.02
C GLY A 501 -16.14 -8.80 -17.44
N LEU A 502 -17.25 -8.14 -17.80
CA LEU A 502 -17.29 -7.34 -19.04
C LEU A 502 -16.45 -6.07 -18.90
N LYS A 503 -15.65 -5.77 -19.93
CA LYS A 503 -14.89 -4.51 -20.05
C LYS A 503 -15.79 -3.34 -20.43
N LEU A 504 -15.41 -2.13 -20.07
CA LEU A 504 -16.14 -0.90 -20.38
C LEU A 504 -16.38 -0.77 -21.89
N LYS A 505 -15.37 -1.05 -22.74
CA LYS A 505 -15.52 -1.06 -24.21
C LYS A 505 -16.62 -2.00 -24.71
N GLN A 506 -16.86 -3.13 -24.03
CA GLN A 506 -17.94 -4.05 -24.38
C GLN A 506 -19.31 -3.50 -23.95
N ILE A 507 -19.32 -2.68 -22.89
CA ILE A 507 -20.49 -1.94 -22.41
C ILE A 507 -20.74 -0.68 -23.26
N THR A 508 -19.72 -0.10 -23.89
CA THR A 508 -19.77 1.16 -24.66
C THR A 508 -19.09 1.05 -26.05
N PRO A 509 -19.60 0.22 -26.98
CA PRO A 509 -18.95 0.04 -28.29
C PRO A 509 -19.02 1.27 -29.20
N GLU A 510 -19.95 2.20 -28.95
CA GLU A 510 -20.20 3.39 -29.79
C GLU A 510 -19.65 4.70 -29.19
N VAL A 511 -19.14 4.65 -27.96
CA VAL A 511 -18.48 5.80 -27.36
C VAL A 511 -17.03 5.74 -27.82
N GLU A 512 -16.61 6.68 -28.65
CA GLU A 512 -15.20 7.01 -28.85
C GLU A 512 -14.62 7.49 -27.51
N GLN A 513 -14.36 6.56 -26.60
CA GLN A 513 -13.50 6.83 -25.47
C GLN A 513 -12.12 7.06 -26.05
N SER A 514 -11.61 8.28 -25.91
CA SER A 514 -10.21 8.53 -26.23
C SER A 514 -9.35 7.56 -25.40
N LEU A 515 -8.25 7.07 -25.97
CA LEU A 515 -7.28 6.23 -25.24
C LEU A 515 -6.93 6.86 -23.87
N ASN A 516 -6.84 8.19 -23.82
CA ASN A 516 -6.57 8.97 -22.62
C ASN A 516 -7.61 8.81 -21.50
N GLU A 517 -8.90 8.64 -21.80
CA GLU A 517 -9.94 8.49 -20.76
C GLU A 517 -9.83 7.12 -20.06
N ILE A 518 -9.51 6.08 -20.83
CA ILE A 518 -9.29 4.73 -20.29
C ILE A 518 -8.01 4.70 -19.46
N GLU A 519 -6.95 5.36 -19.93
CA GLU A 519 -5.69 5.50 -19.20
C GLU A 519 -5.91 6.22 -17.86
N LEU A 520 -6.61 7.37 -17.85
CA LEU A 520 -6.91 8.10 -16.61
C LEU A 520 -7.74 7.27 -15.62
N GLN A 521 -8.72 6.51 -16.12
CA GLN A 521 -9.52 5.61 -15.29
C GLN A 521 -8.67 4.49 -14.68
N LEU A 522 -7.74 3.92 -15.46
CA LEU A 522 -6.79 2.91 -14.98
C LEU A 522 -5.80 3.49 -13.97
N GLU A 523 -5.37 4.74 -14.12
CA GLU A 523 -4.54 5.43 -13.13
C GLU A 523 -5.24 5.57 -11.77
N ILE A 524 -6.53 5.95 -11.78
CA ILE A 524 -7.34 6.03 -10.55
C ILE A 524 -7.44 4.65 -9.90
N ILE A 525 -7.72 3.60 -10.68
CA ILE A 525 -7.76 2.22 -10.17
C ILE A 525 -6.41 1.84 -9.57
N ALA A 526 -5.29 2.15 -10.24
CA ALA A 526 -3.95 1.87 -9.73
C ALA A 526 -3.66 2.60 -8.41
N GLN A 527 -4.09 3.86 -8.26
CA GLN A 527 -3.96 4.62 -7.01
C GLN A 527 -4.74 3.97 -5.87
N VAL A 528 -5.99 3.56 -6.11
CA VAL A 528 -6.80 2.82 -5.12
C VAL A 528 -6.08 1.53 -4.73
N MET A 529 -5.61 0.76 -5.70
CA MET A 529 -4.90 -0.49 -5.45
C MET A 529 -3.62 -0.27 -4.62
N LEU A 530 -2.91 0.83 -4.85
CA LEU A 530 -1.73 1.19 -4.06
C LEU A 530 -2.07 1.54 -2.61
N GLU A 531 -3.18 2.24 -2.37
CA GLU A 531 -3.62 2.57 -1.01
C GLU A 531 -4.02 1.31 -0.23
N PHE A 532 -4.69 0.37 -0.89
CA PHE A 532 -4.97 -0.95 -0.32
C PHE A 532 -3.68 -1.71 0.01
N ALA A 533 -2.75 -1.81 -0.94
CA ALA A 533 -1.46 -2.49 -0.74
C ALA A 533 -0.69 -1.90 0.44
N ASN A 534 -0.57 -0.57 0.50
CA ASN A 534 0.05 0.13 1.64
C ASN A 534 -0.58 -0.25 2.97
N ARG A 535 -1.90 -0.45 3.02
CA ARG A 535 -2.60 -0.76 4.27
C ARG A 535 -2.45 -2.21 4.67
N VAL A 536 -2.51 -3.15 3.73
CA VAL A 536 -2.20 -4.57 3.96
C VAL A 536 -0.82 -4.70 4.58
N LEU A 537 0.17 -4.01 4.01
CA LEU A 537 1.56 -4.01 4.49
C LEU A 537 1.71 -3.39 5.90
N ASN A 538 0.89 -2.38 6.25
CA ASN A 538 1.01 -1.67 7.53
C ASN A 538 0.05 -2.15 8.65
N SER A 539 -0.87 -3.07 8.37
CA SER A 539 -1.88 -3.52 9.35
C SER A 539 -1.48 -4.80 10.09
N ARG A 540 -1.79 -4.88 11.40
CA ARG A 540 -1.60 -6.10 12.23
C ARG A 540 -2.74 -7.12 12.06
N THR A 541 -3.90 -6.69 11.56
CA THR A 541 -5.10 -7.50 11.36
C THR A 541 -5.34 -7.68 9.87
N SER A 542 -5.30 -8.93 9.39
CA SER A 542 -5.33 -9.33 7.98
C SER A 542 -6.49 -8.72 7.16
N PRO A 543 -6.25 -7.76 6.25
CA PRO A 543 -7.20 -7.34 5.22
C PRO A 543 -7.03 -8.17 3.93
N VAL A 544 -6.40 -9.35 4.01
CA VAL A 544 -6.04 -10.17 2.84
C VAL A 544 -7.28 -10.50 2.01
N LYS A 545 -8.41 -10.80 2.65
CA LYS A 545 -9.65 -11.16 1.96
C LYS A 545 -10.28 -9.99 1.18
N ALA A 546 -10.29 -8.77 1.74
CA ALA A 546 -10.73 -7.57 1.04
C ALA A 546 -9.86 -7.29 -0.19
N TRP A 547 -8.54 -7.43 -0.04
CA TRP A 547 -7.59 -7.27 -1.14
C TRP A 547 -7.73 -8.35 -2.21
N GLU A 548 -7.84 -9.63 -1.81
CA GLU A 548 -8.10 -10.75 -2.71
C GLU A 548 -9.37 -10.54 -3.55
N ASN A 549 -10.45 -10.10 -2.92
CA ASN A 549 -11.69 -9.82 -3.61
C ASN A 549 -11.53 -8.67 -4.61
N THR A 550 -10.83 -7.60 -4.21
CA THR A 550 -10.54 -6.47 -5.10
C THR A 550 -9.70 -6.90 -6.30
N LEU A 551 -8.67 -7.74 -6.10
CA LEU A 551 -7.86 -8.31 -7.19
C LEU A 551 -8.69 -9.20 -8.13
N LYS A 552 -9.54 -10.08 -7.58
CA LYS A 552 -10.46 -10.92 -8.37
C LYS A 552 -11.41 -10.07 -9.22
N GLN A 553 -11.83 -8.92 -8.70
CA GLN A 553 -12.75 -8.00 -9.36
C GLN A 553 -12.10 -7.11 -10.44
N CYS A 554 -10.80 -6.83 -10.30
CA CYS A 554 -10.00 -5.98 -11.21
C CYS A 554 -9.56 -6.70 -12.51
N GLY A 555 -9.63 -8.04 -12.55
CA GLY A 555 -9.19 -8.80 -13.72
C GLY A 555 -7.67 -8.72 -13.99
N THR A 556 -7.21 -9.33 -15.09
CA THR A 556 -5.77 -9.52 -15.39
C THR A 556 -5.13 -8.40 -16.22
N ASP A 557 -5.89 -7.42 -16.70
CA ASP A 557 -5.45 -6.44 -17.71
C ASP A 557 -5.02 -5.08 -17.17
N VAL A 558 -5.30 -4.76 -15.89
CA VAL A 558 -4.68 -3.59 -15.25
C VAL A 558 -3.18 -3.85 -15.18
N SER A 559 -2.36 -2.86 -15.55
CA SER A 559 -0.89 -2.92 -15.56
C SER A 559 -0.36 -3.37 -14.20
N MET A 560 -0.30 -4.69 -13.98
CA MET A 560 0.27 -5.31 -12.79
C MET A 560 1.75 -4.94 -12.69
N SER A 561 2.38 -4.55 -13.80
CA SER A 561 3.70 -3.91 -13.83
C SER A 561 3.75 -2.64 -12.97
N GLU A 562 2.79 -1.73 -13.07
CA GLU A 562 2.76 -0.50 -12.26
C GLU A 562 2.35 -0.75 -10.82
N ILE A 563 1.33 -1.57 -10.57
CA ILE A 563 0.93 -1.95 -9.20
C ILE A 563 2.11 -2.63 -8.49
N TYR A 564 2.86 -3.49 -9.20
CA TYR A 564 4.05 -4.13 -8.66
C TYR A 564 5.21 -3.14 -8.48
N LYS A 565 5.51 -2.29 -9.48
CA LYS A 565 6.53 -1.22 -9.35
C LYS A 565 6.24 -0.30 -8.17
N LEU A 566 4.97 0.04 -7.93
CA LEU A 566 4.53 0.88 -6.83
C LEU A 566 4.54 0.13 -5.49
N ALA A 567 4.11 -1.14 -5.46
CA ALA A 567 4.23 -1.98 -4.26
C ALA A 567 5.69 -2.22 -3.86
N MET A 568 6.59 -2.42 -4.84
CA MET A 568 8.03 -2.53 -4.58
C MET A 568 8.66 -1.20 -4.17
N LYS A 569 8.15 -0.05 -4.63
CA LYS A 569 8.54 1.26 -4.07
C LYS A 569 8.15 1.41 -2.60
N VAL A 570 7.05 0.79 -2.17
CA VAL A 570 6.62 0.76 -0.76
C VAL A 570 7.45 -0.21 0.06
N ILE A 571 7.81 -1.37 -0.52
CA ILE A 571 8.62 -2.42 0.13
C ILE A 571 10.12 -2.06 0.15
N LYS A 572 10.57 -1.06 -0.63
CA LYS A 572 11.97 -0.62 -0.63
C LYS A 572 12.46 -0.39 0.81
N PRO A 573 13.55 -1.05 1.23
CA PRO A 573 14.12 -0.79 2.53
C PRO A 573 14.58 0.67 2.56
N LYS A 574 14.02 1.45 3.49
CA LYS A 574 14.68 2.68 3.92
C LYS A 574 16.07 2.23 4.35
N ARG A 575 17.11 2.78 3.71
CA ARG A 575 18.51 2.52 4.00
C ARG A 575 18.75 2.60 5.52
N HIS A 576 18.71 1.46 6.17
CA HIS A 576 19.40 1.06 7.39
C HIS A 576 18.88 -0.32 7.76
N PHE A 577 19.81 -1.23 8.03
CA PHE A 577 19.61 -2.52 8.66
C PHE A 577 18.36 -2.56 9.53
N ASP A 578 17.29 -3.20 9.07
CA ASP A 578 16.29 -3.79 9.96
C ASP A 578 15.52 -4.90 9.25
N VAL A 579 15.30 -5.95 10.03
CA VAL A 579 14.70 -7.28 9.84
C VAL A 579 13.29 -7.31 9.18
N ILE A 580 12.80 -6.17 8.68
CA ILE A 580 11.42 -5.96 8.23
C ILE A 580 11.08 -6.74 6.93
N SER A 581 12.08 -7.19 6.16
CA SER A 581 11.84 -7.92 4.90
C SER A 581 11.58 -9.43 5.06
N LYS A 582 11.59 -9.98 6.28
CA LYS A 582 11.28 -11.39 6.57
C LYS A 582 9.89 -11.61 7.18
N GLU A 583 8.99 -10.63 7.10
CA GLU A 583 7.64 -10.82 7.60
C GLU A 583 6.81 -11.68 6.63
N PRO A 584 6.16 -12.78 7.08
CA PRO A 584 5.32 -13.66 6.24
C PRO A 584 4.29 -12.91 5.39
N ARG A 585 3.82 -11.75 5.88
CA ARG A 585 2.84 -10.88 5.22
C ARG A 585 3.32 -10.31 3.89
N HIS A 586 4.61 -10.00 3.76
CA HIS A 586 5.19 -9.52 2.50
C HIS A 586 5.26 -10.65 1.47
N ILE A 587 5.54 -11.87 1.93
CA ILE A 587 5.59 -13.09 1.11
C ILE A 587 4.18 -13.44 0.63
N ASP A 588 3.19 -13.46 1.52
CA ASP A 588 1.78 -13.70 1.18
C ASP A 588 1.26 -12.64 0.19
N PHE A 589 1.63 -11.38 0.38
CA PHE A 589 1.29 -10.28 -0.53
C PHE A 589 1.87 -10.49 -1.93
N ILE A 590 3.13 -10.92 -2.02
CA ILE A 590 3.79 -11.19 -3.30
C ILE A 590 3.27 -12.48 -3.95
N ASP A 591 3.05 -13.55 -3.18
CA ASP A 591 2.45 -14.83 -3.63
C ASP A 591 1.09 -14.58 -4.28
N LEU A 592 0.26 -13.74 -3.64
CA LEU A 592 -1.04 -13.37 -4.16
C LEU A 592 -0.94 -12.54 -5.45
N LEU A 593 -0.01 -11.59 -5.53
CA LEU A 593 0.23 -10.82 -6.77
C LEU A 593 0.69 -11.73 -7.91
N LEU A 594 1.53 -12.74 -7.65
CA LEU A 594 2.01 -13.68 -8.64
C LEU A 594 0.90 -14.63 -9.13
N LYS A 595 0.02 -15.07 -8.22
CA LYS A 595 -1.13 -15.94 -8.50
C LYS A 595 -2.18 -15.31 -9.42
N TYR A 596 -2.43 -14.01 -9.29
CA TYR A 596 -3.55 -13.33 -9.98
C TYR A 596 -3.13 -12.57 -11.27
N ARG A 597 -1.88 -12.71 -11.74
CA ARG A 597 -1.37 -12.01 -12.92
C ARG A 597 -1.64 -12.74 -14.25
N GLY A 598 -1.99 -11.98 -15.29
CA GLY A 598 -1.99 -12.45 -16.69
C GLY A 598 -0.59 -12.57 -17.31
N GLU A 599 -0.51 -13.16 -18.51
CA GLU A 599 0.74 -13.59 -19.21
C GLU A 599 1.66 -12.46 -19.73
N SER A 600 1.30 -11.18 -19.63
CA SER A 600 1.91 -10.09 -20.42
C SER A 600 2.86 -9.14 -19.67
N ALA A 601 3.82 -9.64 -18.88
CA ALA A 601 4.80 -8.76 -18.23
C ALA A 601 6.26 -9.17 -18.42
N PRO A 602 7.22 -8.21 -18.35
CA PRO A 602 8.63 -8.50 -18.59
C PRO A 602 9.25 -9.22 -17.39
N ASP A 603 9.25 -10.55 -17.44
CA ASP A 603 9.82 -11.44 -16.43
C ASP A 603 11.29 -11.14 -16.07
N ILE A 604 12.05 -10.59 -17.02
CA ILE A 604 13.48 -10.28 -16.87
C ILE A 604 13.73 -9.17 -15.84
N GLU A 605 12.96 -8.08 -15.84
CA GLU A 605 13.16 -7.00 -14.86
C GLU A 605 12.84 -7.47 -13.45
N MET A 606 11.84 -8.34 -13.31
CA MET A 606 11.40 -8.88 -12.03
C MET A 606 12.43 -9.86 -11.44
N LEU A 607 12.98 -10.75 -12.28
CA LEU A 607 14.09 -11.62 -11.90
C LEU A 607 15.33 -10.82 -11.52
N ARG A 608 15.68 -9.79 -12.31
CA ARG A 608 16.84 -8.94 -12.03
C ARG A 608 16.70 -8.24 -10.68
N TRP A 609 15.51 -7.72 -10.38
CA TRP A 609 15.23 -7.08 -9.10
C TRP A 609 15.28 -8.06 -7.93
N ALA A 610 14.69 -9.25 -8.09
CA ALA A 610 14.76 -10.32 -7.09
C ALA A 610 16.20 -10.67 -6.71
N CYS A 611 17.11 -10.60 -7.68
CA CYS A 611 18.53 -10.90 -7.49
C CYS A 611 19.34 -9.72 -6.92
N GLN A 612 18.85 -8.48 -6.95
CA GLN A 612 19.63 -7.28 -6.59
C GLN A 612 19.61 -6.93 -5.09
N ASP A 613 18.60 -7.34 -4.31
CA ASP A 613 18.43 -6.92 -2.90
C ASP A 613 18.65 -8.07 -1.90
N TYR A 614 19.09 -7.74 -0.68
CA TYR A 614 19.70 -8.66 0.32
C TYR A 614 18.74 -9.70 0.97
N GLY A 615 17.56 -9.99 0.43
CA GLY A 615 16.55 -10.75 1.18
C GLY A 615 15.43 -11.43 0.41
N HIS A 616 15.68 -11.88 -0.82
CA HIS A 616 14.61 -12.35 -1.71
C HIS A 616 14.77 -13.80 -2.20
N SER A 617 15.48 -14.66 -1.48
CA SER A 617 15.52 -16.11 -1.78
C SER A 617 14.12 -16.71 -1.88
N GLU A 618 13.26 -16.42 -0.89
CA GLU A 618 11.86 -16.88 -0.87
C GLU A 618 11.03 -16.27 -2.00
N PHE A 619 11.36 -15.06 -2.45
CA PHE A 619 10.70 -14.43 -3.59
C PHE A 619 11.13 -15.09 -4.92
N LEU A 620 12.41 -15.39 -5.10
CA LEU A 620 12.89 -16.21 -6.22
C LEU A 620 12.23 -17.59 -6.21
N ASP A 621 12.09 -18.23 -5.05
CA ASP A 621 11.39 -19.52 -4.92
C ASP A 621 9.90 -19.41 -5.31
N LEU A 622 9.21 -18.35 -4.89
CA LEU A 622 7.83 -18.09 -5.30
C LEU A 622 7.71 -17.84 -6.80
N LEU A 623 8.65 -17.10 -7.39
CA LEU A 623 8.72 -16.88 -8.83
C LEU A 623 8.89 -18.20 -9.58
N PHE A 624 9.82 -19.05 -9.15
CA PHE A 624 9.99 -20.37 -9.74
C PHE A 624 8.77 -21.27 -9.52
N LYS A 625 8.20 -21.30 -8.31
CA LYS A 625 7.00 -22.09 -7.98
C LYS A 625 5.82 -21.80 -8.90
N HIS A 626 5.59 -20.52 -9.23
CA HIS A 626 4.44 -20.12 -10.07
C HIS A 626 4.76 -19.99 -11.56
N ARG A 627 6.03 -19.79 -11.94
CA ARG A 627 6.42 -19.35 -13.30
C ARG A 627 7.66 -20.04 -13.88
N ALA A 628 8.17 -21.13 -13.28
CA ALA A 628 9.41 -21.79 -13.72
C ALA A 628 9.50 -22.04 -15.25
N GLU A 629 8.40 -22.39 -15.91
CA GLU A 629 8.39 -22.69 -17.36
C GLU A 629 8.43 -21.46 -18.27
N SER A 630 8.02 -20.28 -17.79
CA SER A 630 7.95 -19.03 -18.57
C SER A 630 9.15 -18.10 -18.39
N LEU A 631 9.95 -18.29 -17.33
CA LEU A 631 11.00 -17.37 -16.92
C LEU A 631 12.26 -17.48 -17.79
N LEU A 632 12.53 -16.47 -18.61
CA LEU A 632 13.80 -16.37 -19.35
C LEU A 632 14.91 -15.79 -18.48
N ILE A 633 15.76 -16.67 -17.92
CA ILE A 633 17.00 -16.24 -17.24
C ILE A 633 18.01 -15.77 -18.28
N THR A 634 18.34 -14.48 -18.29
CA THR A 634 19.32 -13.85 -19.19
C THR A 634 20.65 -13.61 -18.47
N GLU A 635 21.71 -13.30 -19.23
CA GLU A 635 23.02 -12.93 -18.69
C GLU A 635 22.94 -11.77 -17.69
N GLU A 636 22.07 -10.78 -17.95
CA GLU A 636 21.87 -9.61 -17.08
C GLU A 636 21.25 -9.98 -15.71
N VAL A 637 20.40 -11.00 -15.68
CA VAL A 637 19.86 -11.54 -14.42
C VAL A 637 20.96 -12.28 -13.64
N LEU A 638 21.81 -13.02 -14.34
CA LEU A 638 22.91 -13.75 -13.71
C LEU A 638 24.00 -12.81 -13.18
N LYS A 639 24.31 -11.72 -13.90
CA LYS A 639 25.18 -10.64 -13.40
C LYS A 639 24.62 -10.01 -12.12
N ALA A 640 23.32 -9.72 -12.11
CA ALA A 640 22.66 -9.17 -10.92
C ALA A 640 22.75 -10.11 -9.71
N ALA A 641 22.57 -11.42 -9.91
CA ALA A 641 22.74 -12.42 -8.85
C ALA A 641 24.20 -12.52 -8.39
N ALA A 642 25.17 -12.52 -9.31
CA ALA A 642 26.59 -12.57 -8.99
C ALA A 642 27.09 -11.33 -8.22
N GLN A 643 26.48 -10.17 -8.48
CA GLN A 643 26.76 -8.92 -7.77
C GLN A 643 26.17 -8.89 -6.35
N ASN A 644 25.19 -9.75 -6.06
CA ASN A 644 24.58 -9.85 -4.75
C ASN A 644 25.36 -10.82 -3.85
N ASP A 645 25.47 -10.49 -2.57
CA ASP A 645 26.25 -11.27 -1.59
C ASP A 645 25.45 -12.48 -1.04
N SER A 646 24.97 -13.35 -1.93
CA SER A 646 24.18 -14.54 -1.61
C SER A 646 24.40 -15.69 -2.62
N GLU A 647 24.91 -16.81 -2.12
CA GLU A 647 25.06 -18.08 -2.89
C GLU A 647 23.71 -18.64 -3.36
N PHE A 648 22.65 -18.42 -2.57
CA PHE A 648 21.33 -18.98 -2.87
C PHE A 648 20.77 -18.48 -4.20
N ASN A 649 20.93 -17.19 -4.52
CA ASN A 649 20.38 -16.61 -5.73
C ASN A 649 21.04 -17.22 -6.98
N VAL A 650 22.36 -17.40 -6.94
CA VAL A 650 23.12 -18.02 -8.04
C VAL A 650 22.73 -19.50 -8.17
N ILE A 651 22.64 -20.24 -7.07
CA ILE A 651 22.21 -21.65 -7.06
C ILE A 651 20.80 -21.80 -7.63
N ALA A 652 19.83 -21.04 -7.12
CA ALA A 652 18.43 -21.14 -7.53
C ALA A 652 18.26 -20.87 -9.04
N LEU A 653 18.96 -19.87 -9.59
CA LEU A 653 18.95 -19.58 -11.03
C LEU A 653 19.58 -20.71 -11.87
N LEU A 654 20.62 -21.36 -11.36
CA LEU A 654 21.34 -22.43 -12.07
C LEU A 654 20.65 -23.80 -11.95
N GLU A 655 19.98 -24.09 -10.82
CA GLU A 655 19.27 -25.35 -10.55
C GLU A 655 17.91 -25.44 -11.24
N HIS A 656 17.20 -24.32 -11.39
CA HIS A 656 15.85 -24.30 -11.99
C HIS A 656 15.83 -24.36 -13.54
N ARG A 657 16.92 -24.82 -14.18
CA ARG A 657 17.00 -25.02 -15.63
C ARG A 657 17.26 -26.46 -16.06
N ARG A 658 16.66 -26.85 -17.20
CA ARG A 658 17.02 -28.06 -17.96
C ARG A 658 18.13 -27.85 -19.00
N GLU A 659 18.43 -26.61 -19.39
CA GLU A 659 19.47 -26.26 -20.37
C GLU A 659 20.64 -25.55 -19.70
N ARG A 660 21.87 -25.88 -20.12
CA ARG A 660 23.11 -25.33 -19.57
C ARG A 660 23.18 -23.82 -19.84
N LEU A 661 23.04 -22.99 -18.81
CA LEU A 661 23.25 -21.56 -18.91
C LEU A 661 24.71 -21.30 -19.27
N LEU A 662 24.95 -20.54 -20.35
CA LEU A 662 26.29 -20.11 -20.72
C LEU A 662 26.72 -19.00 -19.75
N VAL A 663 27.58 -19.35 -18.80
CA VAL A 663 28.27 -18.37 -17.96
C VAL A 663 29.32 -17.67 -18.83
N SER A 664 29.14 -16.37 -19.07
CA SER A 664 30.10 -15.56 -19.85
C SER A 664 31.27 -15.08 -18.99
N GLU A 665 32.35 -14.63 -19.63
CA GLU A 665 33.46 -13.95 -18.93
C GLU A 665 32.99 -12.72 -18.16
N GLU A 666 32.02 -11.97 -18.70
CA GLU A 666 31.48 -10.77 -18.05
C GLU A 666 30.71 -11.08 -16.76
N VAL A 667 29.99 -12.20 -16.70
CA VAL A 667 29.36 -12.67 -15.44
C VAL A 667 30.42 -12.99 -14.38
N LEU A 668 31.53 -13.62 -14.78
CA LEU A 668 32.61 -13.93 -13.84
C LEU A 668 33.35 -12.67 -13.38
N LYS A 669 33.58 -11.68 -14.24
CA LYS A 669 34.18 -10.39 -13.82
C LYS A 669 33.34 -9.70 -12.76
N VAL A 670 32.00 -9.74 -12.91
CA VAL A 670 31.08 -9.20 -11.90
C VAL A 670 31.19 -9.95 -10.57
N ALA A 671 31.27 -11.29 -10.60
CA ALA A 671 31.48 -12.09 -9.40
C ALA A 671 32.83 -11.79 -8.72
N VAL A 672 33.89 -11.67 -9.52
CA VAL A 672 35.25 -11.37 -9.07
C VAL A 672 35.36 -9.98 -8.43
N GLY A 673 34.64 -8.98 -8.95
CA GLY A 673 34.64 -7.62 -8.41
C GLY A 673 33.75 -7.42 -7.18
N ASN A 674 32.99 -8.44 -6.75
CA ASN A 674 32.08 -8.33 -5.62
C ASN A 674 32.84 -8.36 -4.27
N PRO A 675 32.73 -7.32 -3.41
CA PRO A 675 33.47 -7.27 -2.14
C PRO A 675 32.80 -8.06 -0.99
N GLY A 676 31.67 -8.72 -1.25
CA GLY A 676 30.88 -9.48 -0.28
C GLY A 676 31.58 -10.72 0.28
N SER A 677 31.05 -11.26 1.40
CA SER A 677 31.65 -12.41 2.08
C SER A 677 31.41 -13.75 1.37
N HIS A 678 30.33 -13.85 0.57
CA HIS A 678 29.93 -15.03 -0.21
C HIS A 678 30.40 -14.97 -1.68
N ALA A 679 31.13 -13.91 -2.05
CA ALA A 679 31.68 -13.76 -3.40
C ALA A 679 32.55 -14.97 -3.86
N PRO A 680 33.41 -15.59 -3.01
CA PRO A 680 34.14 -16.80 -3.40
C PRO A 680 33.20 -17.97 -3.74
N GLY A 681 32.16 -18.21 -2.94
CA GLY A 681 31.19 -19.27 -3.19
C GLY A 681 30.42 -19.05 -4.48
N ASN A 682 29.95 -17.82 -4.72
CA ASN A 682 29.32 -17.42 -5.98
C ASN A 682 30.22 -17.71 -7.19
N LEU A 683 31.49 -17.33 -7.12
CA LEU A 683 32.46 -17.57 -8.18
C LEU A 683 32.69 -19.07 -8.40
N GLU A 684 32.86 -19.86 -7.34
CA GLU A 684 33.08 -21.30 -7.46
C GLU A 684 31.88 -22.02 -8.09
N ILE A 685 30.65 -21.67 -7.69
CA ILE A 685 29.41 -22.22 -8.27
C ILE A 685 29.32 -21.89 -9.77
N LEU A 686 29.58 -20.63 -10.15
CA LEU A 686 29.57 -20.20 -11.56
C LEU A 686 30.61 -20.96 -12.40
N LEU A 687 31.83 -21.13 -11.88
CA LEU A 687 32.91 -21.86 -12.56
C LEU A 687 32.62 -23.36 -12.68
N GLN A 688 32.02 -23.98 -11.65
CA GLN A 688 31.56 -25.37 -11.71
C GLN A 688 30.52 -25.56 -12.82
N HIS A 689 29.58 -24.62 -12.97
CA HIS A 689 28.54 -24.70 -14.00
C HIS A 689 29.09 -24.45 -15.42
N ALA A 690 29.96 -23.45 -15.57
CA ALA A 690 30.60 -23.06 -16.84
C ALA A 690 31.35 -24.24 -17.50
N GLY A 691 31.95 -25.13 -16.70
CA GLY A 691 32.74 -26.26 -17.18
C GLY A 691 34.13 -25.86 -17.71
N LYS A 692 34.88 -26.82 -18.26
CA LYS A 692 36.31 -26.67 -18.64
C LYS A 692 36.59 -25.75 -19.85
N ASN A 693 35.57 -25.17 -20.47
CA ASN A 693 35.73 -24.42 -21.73
C ASN A 693 35.86 -22.90 -21.53
N LEU A 694 35.76 -22.38 -20.30
CA LEU A 694 35.95 -20.96 -20.04
C LEU A 694 37.42 -20.65 -19.77
N LEU A 695 37.98 -19.73 -20.55
CA LEU A 695 39.33 -19.22 -20.34
C LEU A 695 39.31 -18.20 -19.20
N ILE A 696 39.89 -18.55 -18.06
CA ILE A 696 40.20 -17.57 -17.01
C ILE A 696 41.36 -16.72 -17.52
N SER A 697 41.16 -15.41 -17.59
CA SER A 697 42.17 -14.46 -18.05
C SER A 697 42.98 -13.90 -16.88
N GLU A 698 44.19 -13.43 -17.17
CA GLU A 698 45.04 -12.76 -16.19
C GLU A 698 44.39 -11.48 -15.63
N GLU A 699 43.62 -10.76 -16.45
CA GLU A 699 42.89 -9.56 -16.05
C GLU A 699 41.83 -9.83 -14.96
N MET A 700 41.25 -11.03 -14.95
CA MET A 700 40.36 -11.45 -13.84
C MET A 700 41.15 -11.64 -12.54
N VAL A 701 42.38 -12.15 -12.60
CA VAL A 701 43.25 -12.28 -11.41
C VAL A 701 43.64 -10.90 -10.90
N LYS A 702 44.01 -9.96 -11.78
CA LYS A 702 44.29 -8.56 -11.39
C LYS A 702 43.08 -7.92 -10.70
N SER A 703 41.89 -8.08 -11.29
CA SER A 703 40.63 -7.59 -10.71
C SER A 703 40.33 -8.21 -9.33
N ALA A 704 40.62 -9.50 -9.15
CA ALA A 704 40.45 -10.18 -7.87
C ALA A 704 41.43 -9.66 -6.81
N ILE A 705 42.67 -9.35 -7.19
CA ILE A 705 43.68 -8.78 -6.29
C ILE A 705 43.25 -7.39 -5.82
N GLU A 706 42.73 -6.56 -6.72
CA GLU A 706 42.27 -5.19 -6.43
C GLU A 706 40.91 -5.14 -5.72
N ASN A 707 40.24 -6.29 -5.54
CA ASN A 707 38.97 -6.37 -4.85
C ASN A 707 39.16 -5.96 -3.36
N PRO A 708 38.44 -4.92 -2.87
CA PRO A 708 38.61 -4.43 -1.50
C PRO A 708 38.03 -5.35 -0.42
N GLY A 709 37.31 -6.42 -0.80
CA GLY A 709 36.73 -7.40 0.10
C GLY A 709 37.77 -8.18 0.91
N GLN A 710 37.37 -8.64 2.09
CA GLN A 710 38.24 -9.43 2.99
C GLN A 710 38.59 -10.81 2.43
N LYS A 711 37.82 -11.29 1.44
CA LYS A 711 37.89 -12.63 0.85
C LYS A 711 38.57 -12.67 -0.52
N SER A 712 39.19 -11.56 -0.95
CA SER A 712 39.88 -11.43 -2.25
C SER A 712 40.88 -12.55 -2.55
N GLY A 713 41.63 -13.03 -1.56
CA GLY A 713 42.57 -14.14 -1.77
C GLY A 713 41.90 -15.50 -2.02
N GLU A 714 40.68 -15.77 -1.53
CA GLU A 714 39.94 -17.00 -1.88
C GLU A 714 39.51 -16.91 -3.34
N ILE A 715 39.11 -15.71 -3.78
CA ILE A 715 38.77 -15.44 -5.19
C ILE A 715 40.00 -15.69 -6.07
N VAL A 716 41.18 -15.18 -5.71
CA VAL A 716 42.44 -15.45 -6.44
C VAL A 716 42.77 -16.94 -6.44
N GLU A 717 42.66 -17.64 -5.31
CA GLU A 717 42.92 -19.08 -5.21
C GLU A 717 42.00 -19.90 -6.13
N ILE A 718 40.71 -19.57 -6.15
CA ILE A 718 39.71 -20.19 -7.04
C ILE A 718 40.09 -19.94 -8.51
N LEU A 719 40.44 -18.71 -8.89
CA LEU A 719 40.83 -18.40 -10.27
C LEU A 719 42.09 -19.17 -10.70
N LEU A 720 43.10 -19.29 -9.84
CA LEU A 720 44.32 -20.06 -10.15
C LEU A 720 44.08 -21.58 -10.19
N LYS A 721 43.17 -22.09 -9.35
CA LYS A 721 42.75 -23.50 -9.35
C LYS A 721 42.06 -23.88 -10.66
N TYR A 722 41.15 -23.05 -11.16
CA TYR A 722 40.40 -23.31 -12.39
C TYR A 722 41.17 -22.90 -13.66
N GLY A 723 42.02 -21.86 -13.60
CA GLY A 723 42.83 -21.39 -14.73
C GLY A 723 44.00 -22.32 -15.08
N GLY A 724 44.32 -23.27 -14.21
CA GLY A 724 45.38 -24.25 -14.43
C GLY A 724 46.78 -23.62 -14.44
N LYS A 725 47.76 -24.40 -14.91
CA LYS A 725 49.16 -23.96 -15.02
C LYS A 725 49.44 -23.07 -16.24
N ASP A 726 48.59 -23.16 -17.27
CA ASP A 726 48.77 -22.41 -18.53
C ASP A 726 48.41 -20.92 -18.41
N LEU A 727 47.69 -20.53 -17.35
CA LEU A 727 47.39 -19.12 -17.05
C LEU A 727 48.67 -18.40 -16.61
N SER A 728 49.21 -17.59 -17.51
CA SER A 728 50.39 -16.75 -17.28
C SER A 728 50.11 -15.70 -16.20
N ILE A 729 51.05 -15.56 -15.28
CA ILE A 729 51.06 -14.48 -14.29
C ILE A 729 52.27 -13.59 -14.61
N SER A 730 52.00 -12.39 -15.08
CA SER A 730 53.02 -11.40 -15.39
C SER A 730 53.61 -10.77 -14.13
N ASP A 731 54.77 -10.15 -14.31
CA ASP A 731 55.44 -9.33 -13.29
C ASP A 731 54.52 -8.23 -12.72
N GLU A 732 53.66 -7.64 -13.57
CA GLU A 732 52.68 -6.63 -13.15
C GLU A 732 51.65 -7.21 -12.17
N THR A 733 51.14 -8.42 -12.43
CA THR A 733 50.18 -9.09 -11.54
C THR A 733 50.80 -9.42 -10.19
N VAL A 734 52.07 -9.84 -10.16
CA VAL A 734 52.79 -10.06 -8.90
C VAL A 734 53.00 -8.74 -8.16
N ARG A 735 53.35 -7.66 -8.86
CA ARG A 735 53.49 -6.31 -8.28
C ARG A 735 52.19 -5.83 -7.63
N LEU A 736 51.04 -6.03 -8.29
CA LEU A 736 49.73 -5.71 -7.73
C LEU A 736 49.44 -6.55 -6.47
N ALA A 737 49.78 -7.85 -6.49
CA ALA A 737 49.56 -8.75 -5.36
C ALA A 737 50.29 -8.31 -4.08
N VAL A 738 51.52 -7.80 -4.21
CA VAL A 738 52.34 -7.33 -3.07
C VAL A 738 52.14 -5.85 -2.74
N GLY A 739 51.41 -5.11 -3.59
CA GLY A 739 51.19 -3.67 -3.49
C GLY A 739 50.05 -3.26 -2.55
N GLU A 740 49.76 -1.95 -2.53
CA GLU A 740 48.73 -1.39 -1.64
C GLU A 740 47.30 -1.75 -2.08
N SER A 741 47.07 -1.94 -3.38
CA SER A 741 45.77 -2.29 -3.97
C SER A 741 45.22 -3.63 -3.45
N SER A 742 46.10 -4.55 -3.07
CA SER A 742 45.75 -5.88 -2.57
C SER A 742 45.26 -5.84 -1.13
N SER A 743 44.07 -6.36 -0.83
CA SER A 743 43.51 -6.29 0.54
C SER A 743 44.28 -7.18 1.55
N ASN A 744 44.84 -8.31 1.11
CA ASN A 744 45.71 -9.18 1.91
C ASN A 744 46.92 -9.73 1.10
N PRO A 745 47.94 -8.90 0.85
CA PRO A 745 49.14 -9.20 0.08
C PRO A 745 49.91 -10.46 0.49
N LEU A 746 50.06 -10.70 1.80
CA LEU A 746 50.83 -11.86 2.28
C LEU A 746 50.15 -13.17 1.89
N TRP A 747 48.84 -13.23 2.07
CA TRP A 747 48.10 -14.43 1.73
C TRP A 747 47.98 -14.62 0.22
N ILE A 748 47.70 -13.55 -0.54
CA ILE A 748 47.68 -13.61 -2.02
C ILE A 748 49.04 -14.06 -2.56
N TRP A 749 50.15 -13.54 -2.01
CA TRP A 749 51.50 -14.01 -2.35
C TRP A 749 51.67 -15.52 -2.10
N ASN A 750 51.26 -16.01 -0.93
CA ASN A 750 51.35 -17.43 -0.62
C ASN A 750 50.51 -18.29 -1.57
N VAL A 751 49.33 -17.82 -1.96
CA VAL A 751 48.46 -18.47 -2.95
C VAL A 751 49.14 -18.51 -4.33
N LEU A 752 49.75 -17.42 -4.77
CA LEU A 752 50.51 -17.37 -6.02
C LEU A 752 51.68 -18.38 -6.00
N VAL A 753 52.49 -18.38 -4.93
CA VAL A 753 53.61 -19.32 -4.77
C VAL A 753 53.12 -20.77 -4.73
N GLN A 754 52.02 -21.06 -4.04
CA GLN A 754 51.45 -22.42 -4.00
C GLN A 754 51.04 -22.94 -5.39
N HIS A 755 50.53 -22.06 -6.26
CA HIS A 755 50.00 -22.44 -7.57
C HIS A 755 51.01 -22.30 -8.73
N ARG A 756 52.04 -21.48 -8.58
CA ARG A 756 53.03 -21.18 -9.64
C ARG A 756 54.47 -21.57 -9.27
N GLY A 757 54.79 -21.66 -7.99
CA GLY A 757 56.11 -22.11 -7.53
C GLY A 757 57.24 -21.35 -8.22
N GLU A 758 58.20 -22.10 -8.77
CA GLU A 758 59.41 -21.58 -9.43
C GLU A 758 59.14 -20.71 -10.67
N ASP A 759 57.93 -20.74 -11.25
CA ASP A 759 57.57 -19.93 -12.42
C ASP A 759 57.45 -18.43 -12.11
N LEU A 760 57.40 -18.05 -10.82
CA LEU A 760 57.34 -16.66 -10.40
C LEU A 760 58.75 -16.06 -10.29
N SER A 761 59.10 -15.19 -11.24
CA SER A 761 60.28 -14.34 -11.14
C SER A 761 60.02 -13.13 -10.24
N ILE A 762 60.97 -12.79 -9.38
CA ILE A 762 60.93 -11.56 -8.57
C ILE A 762 61.83 -10.51 -9.23
N SER A 763 61.23 -9.47 -9.80
CA SER A 763 61.93 -8.30 -10.32
C SER A 763 62.27 -7.29 -9.22
N GLU A 764 63.17 -6.35 -9.55
CA GLU A 764 63.51 -5.22 -8.67
C GLU A 764 62.28 -4.36 -8.34
N GLU A 765 61.38 -4.15 -9.30
CA GLU A 765 60.13 -3.38 -9.11
C GLU A 765 59.16 -4.03 -8.12
N ILE A 766 59.09 -5.37 -8.07
CA ILE A 766 58.30 -6.10 -7.08
C ILE A 766 58.84 -5.85 -5.67
N ILE A 767 60.17 -5.86 -5.49
CA ILE A 767 60.82 -5.61 -4.19
C ILE A 767 60.59 -4.16 -3.75
N ILE A 768 60.74 -3.19 -4.67
CA ILE A 768 60.47 -1.77 -4.40
C ILE A 768 59.00 -1.59 -3.97
N THR A 769 58.07 -2.21 -4.68
CA THR A 769 56.63 -2.11 -4.38
C THR A 769 56.30 -2.71 -3.02
N ALA A 770 56.83 -3.89 -2.71
CA ALA A 770 56.63 -4.53 -1.40
C ALA A 770 57.25 -3.71 -0.25
N ALA A 771 58.42 -3.11 -0.47
CA ALA A 771 59.10 -2.26 0.50
C ALA A 771 58.35 -0.94 0.76
N GLY A 772 57.69 -0.38 -0.27
CA GLY A 772 56.89 0.84 -0.16
C GLY A 772 55.49 0.63 0.41
N ASN A 773 55.04 -0.62 0.59
CA ASN A 773 53.67 -0.92 0.99
C ASN A 773 53.40 -0.46 2.44
N SER A 774 52.42 0.43 2.62
CA SER A 774 52.09 1.01 3.93
C SER A 774 51.26 0.10 4.83
N LYS A 775 50.99 -1.16 4.47
CA LYS A 775 50.23 -2.09 5.32
C LYS A 775 51.13 -2.84 6.32
N ASN A 776 50.59 -3.15 7.50
CA ASN A 776 51.36 -3.72 8.63
C ASN A 776 52.06 -5.07 8.34
N TYR A 777 51.62 -5.81 7.33
CA TYR A 777 52.17 -7.10 6.92
C TYR A 777 53.28 -6.99 5.85
N ALA A 778 53.65 -5.79 5.39
CA ALA A 778 54.71 -5.60 4.40
C ALA A 778 56.06 -6.27 4.78
N PRO A 779 56.53 -6.26 6.05
CA PRO A 779 57.72 -7.00 6.44
C PRO A 779 57.62 -8.52 6.20
N ASP A 780 56.45 -9.09 6.42
CA ASP A 780 56.21 -10.53 6.25
C ASP A 780 56.11 -10.88 4.76
N VAL A 781 55.57 -9.99 3.92
CA VAL A 781 55.58 -10.12 2.45
C VAL A 781 57.02 -10.12 1.94
N LEU A 782 57.87 -9.18 2.38
CA LEU A 782 59.29 -9.16 1.98
C LEU A 782 60.04 -10.42 2.41
N LYS A 783 59.83 -10.90 3.63
CA LYS A 783 60.41 -12.19 4.07
C LYS A 783 59.98 -13.34 3.18
N ALA A 784 58.71 -13.36 2.76
CA ALA A 784 58.19 -14.40 1.87
C ALA A 784 58.78 -14.29 0.45
N LEU A 785 58.96 -13.07 -0.07
CA LEU A 785 59.66 -12.81 -1.34
C LEU A 785 61.12 -13.30 -1.27
N PHE A 786 61.85 -12.94 -0.21
CA PHE A 786 63.25 -13.36 -0.02
C PHE A 786 63.39 -14.87 0.15
N LYS A 787 62.44 -15.51 0.84
CA LYS A 787 62.41 -16.97 0.95
C LYS A 787 62.23 -17.65 -0.41
N HIS A 788 61.46 -17.05 -1.33
CA HIS A 788 61.22 -17.58 -2.67
C HIS A 788 62.36 -17.27 -3.65
N GLY A 789 62.84 -16.03 -3.67
CA GLY A 789 63.94 -15.59 -4.54
C GLY A 789 65.32 -16.10 -4.13
N GLY A 790 65.45 -16.67 -2.93
CA GLY A 790 66.68 -17.24 -2.41
C GLY A 790 67.69 -16.18 -1.99
N GLU A 791 68.88 -16.65 -1.58
CA GLU A 791 69.94 -15.77 -1.10
C GLU A 791 70.56 -14.92 -2.20
N ASP A 792 70.35 -15.15 -3.50
CA ASP A 792 71.02 -14.38 -4.57
C ASP A 792 70.19 -13.18 -5.09
N LEU A 793 68.99 -12.95 -4.54
CA LEU A 793 68.08 -11.92 -5.00
C LEU A 793 68.70 -10.50 -4.83
N SER A 794 68.71 -9.74 -5.93
CA SER A 794 69.18 -8.34 -5.93
C SER A 794 68.19 -7.45 -5.19
N ILE A 795 68.66 -6.66 -4.22
CA ILE A 795 67.85 -5.61 -3.58
C ILE A 795 68.26 -4.27 -4.21
N PRO A 796 67.38 -3.63 -5.00
CA PRO A 796 67.68 -2.35 -5.62
C PRO A 796 67.76 -1.24 -4.56
N GLU A 797 68.57 -0.22 -4.81
CA GLU A 797 68.66 0.97 -3.93
C GLU A 797 67.30 1.64 -3.71
N GLY A 798 66.44 1.62 -4.75
CA GLY A 798 65.07 2.11 -4.67
C GLY A 798 64.23 1.44 -3.60
N ALA A 799 64.53 0.19 -3.21
CA ALA A 799 63.81 -0.52 -2.16
C ALA A 799 64.11 0.05 -0.76
N VAL A 800 65.35 0.49 -0.51
CA VAL A 800 65.72 1.15 0.76
C VAL A 800 65.01 2.50 0.87
N LYS A 801 64.95 3.26 -0.24
CA LYS A 801 64.19 4.52 -0.30
C LYS A 801 62.69 4.30 -0.08
N ALA A 802 62.10 3.30 -0.74
CA ALA A 802 60.68 2.97 -0.59
C ALA A 802 60.36 2.53 0.85
N ALA A 803 61.20 1.68 1.45
CA ALA A 803 61.07 1.25 2.85
C ALA A 803 61.14 2.42 3.83
N ALA A 804 62.08 3.35 3.62
CA ALA A 804 62.23 4.54 4.44
C ALA A 804 60.98 5.45 4.40
N GLY A 805 60.34 5.56 3.23
CA GLY A 805 59.13 6.36 3.01
C GLY A 805 57.81 5.68 3.39
N CYS A 806 57.83 4.40 3.80
CA CYS A 806 56.63 3.64 4.15
C CYS A 806 55.93 4.19 5.41
N ARG A 807 54.61 4.45 5.35
CA ARG A 807 53.91 5.22 6.39
C ARG A 807 53.58 4.45 7.69
N SER A 808 53.72 3.13 7.75
CA SER A 808 53.28 2.34 8.92
C SER A 808 54.43 1.77 9.74
N VAL A 809 55.29 0.95 9.13
CA VAL A 809 56.35 0.19 9.82
C VAL A 809 57.71 0.30 9.11
N PRO A 810 58.19 1.50 8.77
CA PRO A 810 59.38 1.69 7.93
C PRO A 810 60.64 1.05 8.54
N HIS A 811 60.81 1.11 9.86
CA HIS A 811 61.93 0.49 10.58
C HIS A 811 61.96 -1.03 10.45
N ARG A 812 60.81 -1.72 10.56
CA ARG A 812 60.74 -3.18 10.41
C ARG A 812 61.01 -3.63 8.99
N ILE A 813 60.57 -2.85 8.00
CA ILE A 813 60.83 -3.12 6.59
C ILE A 813 62.33 -2.98 6.31
N LEU A 814 62.94 -1.88 6.76
CA LEU A 814 64.38 -1.66 6.66
C LEU A 814 65.19 -2.77 7.34
N GLU A 815 64.82 -3.17 8.56
CA GLU A 815 65.44 -4.30 9.27
C GLU A 815 65.40 -5.59 8.44
N VAL A 816 64.28 -5.91 7.80
CA VAL A 816 64.16 -7.09 6.93
C VAL A 816 65.08 -6.99 5.70
N LEU A 817 65.19 -5.81 5.08
CA LEU A 817 66.11 -5.59 3.95
C LEU A 817 67.57 -5.81 4.38
N PHE A 818 68.00 -5.18 5.49
CA PHE A 818 69.37 -5.29 5.99
C PHE A 818 69.72 -6.67 6.57
N GLN A 819 68.74 -7.40 7.12
CA GLN A 819 68.91 -8.79 7.54
C GLN A 819 69.17 -9.73 6.35
N HIS A 820 68.54 -9.47 5.20
CA HIS A 820 68.79 -10.26 4.00
C HIS A 820 70.12 -9.88 3.33
N ARG A 821 70.51 -8.60 3.41
CA ARG A 821 71.77 -8.06 2.89
C ARG A 821 72.33 -6.95 3.78
N GLU A 822 73.43 -7.23 4.48
CA GLU A 822 74.02 -6.25 5.42
C GLU A 822 74.52 -4.97 4.73
N ASN A 823 75.11 -5.08 3.53
CA ASN A 823 75.83 -3.99 2.87
C ASN A 823 75.04 -3.27 1.76
N LEU A 824 73.76 -2.95 2.00
CA LEU A 824 72.96 -2.22 1.00
C LEU A 824 73.42 -0.75 0.85
N PRO A 825 73.28 -0.15 -0.34
CA PRO A 825 73.51 1.27 -0.53
C PRO A 825 72.43 2.09 0.19
N ILE A 826 72.85 3.09 0.97
CA ILE A 826 71.96 4.06 1.63
C ILE A 826 72.21 5.41 0.97
N SER A 827 71.28 5.86 0.16
CA SER A 827 71.36 7.17 -0.48
C SER A 827 70.74 8.28 0.35
N GLU A 828 71.14 9.51 0.05
CA GLU A 828 70.58 10.72 0.65
C GLU A 828 69.06 10.79 0.46
N GLU A 829 68.56 10.33 -0.69
CA GLU A 829 67.13 10.24 -0.99
C GLU A 829 66.38 9.27 -0.05
N ALA A 830 67.01 8.19 0.41
CA ALA A 830 66.42 7.30 1.41
C ALA A 830 66.36 7.96 2.79
N ILE A 831 67.39 8.72 3.17
CA ILE A 831 67.42 9.47 4.44
C ILE A 831 66.36 10.59 4.40
N LYS A 832 66.27 11.32 3.29
CA LYS A 832 65.24 12.35 3.05
C LYS A 832 63.84 11.74 3.11
N ALA A 833 63.62 10.57 2.51
CA ALA A 833 62.36 9.85 2.58
C ALA A 833 61.99 9.44 4.03
N ALA A 834 62.94 8.93 4.82
CA ALA A 834 62.72 8.62 6.24
C ALA A 834 62.40 9.87 7.07
N ALA A 835 63.14 10.96 6.84
CA ALA A 835 62.98 12.24 7.53
C ALA A 835 61.61 12.88 7.27
N GLY A 836 61.18 12.92 6.00
CA GLY A 836 59.90 13.49 5.56
C GLY A 836 58.69 12.56 5.67
N ASN A 837 58.85 11.38 6.27
CA ASN A 837 57.77 10.40 6.39
C ASN A 837 56.72 10.84 7.43
N ALA A 838 55.56 11.27 6.94
CA ALA A 838 54.43 11.72 7.77
C ALA A 838 53.68 10.61 8.51
N GLY A 839 54.08 9.35 8.30
CA GLY A 839 53.52 8.19 8.96
C GLY A 839 54.08 7.94 10.36
N HIS A 840 53.99 6.68 10.80
CA HIS A 840 54.48 6.26 12.11
C HIS A 840 55.98 5.92 12.07
N TYR A 841 56.67 6.25 13.16
CA TYR A 841 58.08 5.87 13.41
C TYR A 841 59.17 6.37 12.43
N PRO A 842 59.12 7.59 11.85
CA PRO A 842 60.21 8.14 11.04
C PRO A 842 61.55 8.16 11.79
N HIS A 843 61.53 8.46 13.09
CA HIS A 843 62.69 8.44 13.96
C HIS A 843 63.32 7.04 14.12
N GLN A 844 62.52 5.96 14.09
CA GLN A 844 63.06 4.60 14.14
C GLN A 844 63.66 4.21 12.78
N ALA A 845 63.04 4.62 11.68
CA ALA A 845 63.60 4.40 10.34
C ALA A 845 64.99 5.05 10.21
N LEU A 846 65.13 6.31 10.65
CA LEU A 846 66.43 7.00 10.71
C LEU A 846 67.44 6.28 11.59
N LYS A 847 67.04 5.79 12.79
CA LYS A 847 67.94 5.00 13.66
C LYS A 847 68.45 3.75 12.97
N VAL A 848 67.58 2.99 12.29
CA VAL A 848 67.99 1.79 11.56
C VAL A 848 68.98 2.16 10.46
N LEU A 849 68.72 3.19 9.65
CA LEU A 849 69.65 3.63 8.59
C LEU A 849 71.02 4.03 9.17
N PHE A 850 71.03 4.79 10.27
CA PHE A 850 72.25 5.27 10.92
C PHE A 850 73.04 4.18 11.66
N GLN A 851 72.39 3.10 12.08
CA GLN A 851 73.07 1.93 12.66
C GLN A 851 73.84 1.12 11.61
N GLN A 852 73.41 1.14 10.34
CA GLN A 852 74.03 0.33 9.29
C GLN A 852 75.31 0.95 8.73
N ARG A 853 75.42 2.28 8.71
CA ARG A 853 76.64 2.97 8.25
C ARG A 853 76.97 4.19 9.09
N GLU A 854 78.24 4.29 9.48
CA GLU A 854 78.82 5.48 10.09
C GLU A 854 79.03 6.58 9.03
N ASN A 855 78.78 7.84 9.39
CA ASN A 855 79.03 9.04 8.59
C ASN A 855 78.20 9.19 7.29
N LEU A 856 76.91 8.91 7.34
CA LEU A 856 75.99 9.24 6.24
C LEU A 856 75.82 10.77 6.12
N PRO A 857 75.84 11.33 4.89
CA PRO A 857 75.68 12.78 4.70
C PRO A 857 74.26 13.21 5.02
N ILE A 858 74.13 14.20 5.92
CA ILE A 858 72.87 14.91 6.18
C ILE A 858 73.00 16.31 5.57
N SER A 859 72.24 16.57 4.51
CA SER A 859 72.15 17.87 3.84
C SER A 859 71.03 18.74 4.42
N GLU A 860 70.99 20.00 4.00
CA GLU A 860 69.89 20.92 4.32
C GLU A 860 68.53 20.37 3.85
N GLU A 861 68.50 19.65 2.73
CA GLU A 861 67.27 19.06 2.18
C GLU A 861 66.69 17.94 3.05
N VAL A 862 67.56 17.17 3.73
CA VAL A 862 67.12 16.17 4.72
C VAL A 862 66.55 16.86 5.96
N VAL A 863 67.19 17.94 6.42
CA VAL A 863 66.72 18.71 7.57
C VAL A 863 65.39 19.40 7.25
N LYS A 864 65.24 19.99 6.06
CA LYS A 864 63.96 20.53 5.57
C LYS A 864 62.86 19.47 5.53
N ALA A 865 63.17 18.26 5.06
CA ALA A 865 62.20 17.17 5.02
C ALA A 865 61.71 16.79 6.42
N ALA A 866 62.60 16.71 7.43
CA ALA A 866 62.21 16.47 8.81
C ALA A 866 61.46 17.65 9.44
N ALA A 867 61.92 18.88 9.19
CA ALA A 867 61.34 20.12 9.71
C ALA A 867 59.95 20.42 9.13
N GLY A 868 59.70 20.03 7.87
CA GLY A 868 58.43 20.17 7.17
C GLY A 868 57.55 18.92 7.24
N ASN A 869 57.86 17.97 8.12
CA ASN A 869 57.08 16.75 8.26
C ASN A 869 55.83 17.04 9.13
N PRO A 870 54.60 16.89 8.59
CA PRO A 870 53.37 17.14 9.34
C PRO A 870 52.98 15.99 10.29
N GLY A 871 53.73 14.89 10.30
CA GLY A 871 53.45 13.70 11.09
C GLY A 871 53.70 13.89 12.59
N TYR A 872 52.98 13.12 13.42
CA TYR A 872 53.06 13.20 14.88
C TYR A 872 54.49 13.00 15.44
N PHE A 873 55.33 12.23 14.76
CA PHE A 873 56.69 11.91 15.22
C PHE A 873 57.79 12.75 14.56
N ALA A 874 57.44 13.86 13.89
CA ALA A 874 58.39 14.72 13.18
C ALA A 874 59.51 15.27 14.09
N HIS A 875 59.14 15.79 15.27
CA HIS A 875 60.10 16.29 16.26
C HIS A 875 61.09 15.22 16.73
N GLU A 876 60.65 13.96 16.91
CA GLU A 876 61.55 12.85 17.25
C GLU A 876 62.50 12.51 16.09
N ALA A 877 62.06 12.67 14.84
CA ALA A 877 62.94 12.49 13.68
C ALA A 877 64.05 13.56 13.67
N LEU A 878 63.71 14.84 13.93
CA LEU A 878 64.68 15.92 14.10
C LEU A 878 65.68 15.63 15.23
N LYS A 879 65.22 15.19 16.41
CA LYS A 879 66.10 14.82 17.53
C LYS A 879 67.08 13.72 17.17
N VAL A 880 66.65 12.71 16.38
CA VAL A 880 67.55 11.65 15.91
C VAL A 880 68.62 12.19 14.97
N LEU A 881 68.27 13.13 14.06
CA LEU A 881 69.25 13.78 13.19
C LEU A 881 70.31 14.54 14.02
N PHE A 882 69.88 15.36 14.99
CA PHE A 882 70.80 16.14 15.83
C PHE A 882 71.68 15.27 16.73
N ARG A 883 71.18 14.11 17.18
CA ARG A 883 71.99 13.12 17.91
C ARG A 883 73.01 12.42 17.04
N TYR A 884 72.71 12.21 15.76
CA TYR A 884 73.65 11.59 14.82
C TYR A 884 74.76 12.56 14.41
N ARG A 885 74.45 13.85 14.29
CA ARG A 885 75.41 14.90 13.92
C ARG A 885 75.15 16.18 14.69
N GLU A 886 76.13 16.60 15.50
CA GLU A 886 76.02 17.79 16.37
C GLU A 886 75.71 19.08 15.59
N ASN A 887 76.34 19.25 14.41
CA ASN A 887 76.16 20.44 13.57
C ASN A 887 75.39 20.09 12.29
N LEU A 888 74.07 20.30 12.33
CA LEU A 888 73.21 20.19 11.15
C LEU A 888 73.07 21.55 10.44
N PRO A 889 72.90 21.56 9.10
CA PRO A 889 72.60 22.78 8.36
C PRO A 889 71.17 23.26 8.65
N VAL A 890 71.01 24.14 9.64
CA VAL A 890 69.75 24.83 9.96
C VAL A 890 69.80 26.24 9.37
N SER A 891 69.21 26.42 8.18
CA SER A 891 69.11 27.72 7.51
C SER A 891 67.79 28.41 7.84
N GLU A 892 67.67 29.69 7.47
CA GLU A 892 66.39 30.42 7.52
C GLU A 892 65.27 29.68 6.76
N GLU A 893 65.60 29.03 5.64
CA GLU A 893 64.64 28.26 4.84
C GLU A 893 64.15 27.00 5.57
N VAL A 894 64.99 26.36 6.39
CA VAL A 894 64.56 25.26 7.27
C VAL A 894 63.52 25.76 8.28
N VAL A 895 63.74 26.93 8.87
CA VAL A 895 62.82 27.54 9.84
C VAL A 895 61.52 27.94 9.16
N LYS A 896 61.57 28.54 7.96
CA LYS A 896 60.36 28.87 7.16
C LYS A 896 59.49 27.64 6.91
N VAL A 897 60.11 26.51 6.57
CA VAL A 897 59.39 25.25 6.35
C VAL A 897 58.73 24.76 7.65
N ALA A 898 59.43 24.83 8.79
CA ALA A 898 58.88 24.43 10.09
C ALA A 898 57.71 25.30 10.55
N VAL A 899 57.82 26.63 10.40
CA VAL A 899 56.75 27.56 10.81
C VAL A 899 55.53 27.50 9.90
N GLY A 900 55.62 26.87 8.73
CA GLY A 900 54.48 26.60 7.84
C GLY A 900 53.68 25.34 8.18
N LEU A 901 54.12 24.55 9.18
CA LEU A 901 53.42 23.33 9.58
C LEU A 901 52.11 23.63 10.32
N THR A 902 51.06 22.90 9.94
CA THR A 902 49.71 23.07 10.51
C THR A 902 49.32 22.00 11.54
N GLY A 903 50.20 21.02 11.78
CA GLY A 903 49.95 19.88 12.67
C GLY A 903 50.05 20.21 14.17
N LEU A 904 49.46 19.36 15.02
CA LEU A 904 49.38 19.55 16.48
C LEU A 904 50.75 19.72 17.15
N LEU A 905 51.79 19.08 16.61
CA LEU A 905 53.16 19.07 17.15
C LEU A 905 54.14 19.97 16.37
N ALA A 906 53.61 20.90 15.57
CA ALA A 906 54.42 21.89 14.86
C ALA A 906 55.26 22.79 15.82
N PRO A 907 54.74 23.23 16.98
CA PRO A 907 55.54 23.95 17.98
C PRO A 907 56.77 23.17 18.44
N GLU A 908 56.62 21.89 18.77
CA GLU A 908 57.69 21.03 19.30
C GLU A 908 58.77 20.75 18.26
N ALA A 909 58.41 20.68 16.97
CA ALA A 909 59.39 20.59 15.89
C ALA A 909 60.22 21.87 15.77
N LEU A 910 59.58 23.04 15.90
CA LEU A 910 60.24 24.35 15.88
C LEU A 910 61.14 24.57 17.11
N GLU A 911 60.68 24.19 18.31
CA GLU A 911 61.49 24.23 19.53
C GLU A 911 62.73 23.34 19.40
N THR A 912 62.57 22.12 18.88
CA THR A 912 63.70 21.19 18.67
C THR A 912 64.77 21.81 17.76
N LEU A 913 64.37 22.54 16.72
CA LEU A 913 65.30 23.25 15.83
C LEU A 913 66.06 24.36 16.56
N PHE A 914 65.39 25.16 17.40
CA PHE A 914 66.05 26.23 18.15
C PHE A 914 66.94 25.71 19.29
N GLU A 915 66.55 24.63 19.95
CA GLU A 915 67.34 23.99 21.00
C GLU A 915 68.69 23.45 20.47
N HIS A 916 68.70 22.88 19.26
CA HIS A 916 69.86 22.13 18.74
C HIS A 916 70.55 22.79 17.54
N GLY A 917 69.93 23.76 16.87
CA GLY A 917 70.49 24.44 15.70
C GLY A 917 71.45 25.60 16.02
N GLY A 918 71.71 25.88 17.31
CA GLY A 918 72.68 26.86 17.80
C GLY A 918 72.17 28.30 17.86
N GLU A 919 72.93 29.19 18.51
CA GLU A 919 72.54 30.60 18.77
C GLU A 919 72.50 31.51 17.52
N ASN A 920 72.84 30.99 16.33
CA ASN A 920 72.98 31.76 15.09
C ASN A 920 71.77 31.70 14.14
N ILE A 921 70.64 31.13 14.56
CA ILE A 921 69.44 31.10 13.71
C ILE A 921 68.81 32.50 13.65
N SER A 922 68.96 33.19 12.53
CA SER A 922 68.33 34.50 12.31
C SER A 922 66.84 34.35 12.03
N ILE A 923 66.00 34.93 12.88
CA ILE A 923 64.55 35.03 12.65
C ILE A 923 64.28 36.32 11.85
N SER A 924 64.19 36.18 10.53
CA SER A 924 63.91 37.29 9.62
C SER A 924 62.45 37.72 9.66
N GLU A 925 62.16 38.88 9.06
CA GLU A 925 60.79 39.36 8.89
C GLU A 925 59.98 38.37 8.05
N GLU A 926 60.60 37.75 7.05
CA GLU A 926 59.99 36.74 6.18
C GLU A 926 59.55 35.49 6.94
N VAL A 927 60.33 35.03 7.94
CA VAL A 927 59.95 33.91 8.82
C VAL A 927 58.71 34.27 9.63
N ILE A 928 58.65 35.48 10.17
CA ILE A 928 57.52 35.97 10.97
C ILE A 928 56.27 36.12 10.10
N GLN A 929 56.41 36.65 8.88
CA GLN A 929 55.32 36.73 7.92
C GLN A 929 54.80 35.34 7.52
N ALA A 930 55.68 34.36 7.32
CA ALA A 930 55.28 32.97 7.03
C ALA A 930 54.49 32.36 8.20
N ALA A 931 54.94 32.57 9.44
CA ALA A 931 54.22 32.14 10.64
C ALA A 931 52.87 32.85 10.82
N ALA A 932 52.78 34.14 10.46
CA ALA A 932 51.54 34.92 10.56
C ALA A 932 50.45 34.39 9.61
N ARG A 933 50.84 33.90 8.42
CA ARG A 933 49.95 33.30 7.42
C ARG A 933 49.55 31.85 7.73
N ASN A 934 50.20 31.19 8.70
CA ASN A 934 49.93 29.78 9.03
C ASN A 934 48.52 29.62 9.63
N ASP A 935 47.68 28.82 8.99
CA ASP A 935 46.28 28.59 9.35
C ASP A 935 46.06 27.39 10.29
N GLY A 936 47.13 26.77 10.77
CA GLY A 936 47.12 25.66 11.70
C GLY A 936 46.70 26.06 13.12
N ASP A 937 46.11 25.10 13.84
CA ASP A 937 45.53 25.28 15.17
C ASP A 937 46.52 25.75 16.23
N LYS A 938 47.83 25.61 15.95
CA LYS A 938 48.95 25.99 16.82
C LYS A 938 49.73 27.20 16.33
N SER A 939 49.24 27.92 15.31
CA SER A 939 49.90 29.08 14.71
C SER A 939 50.28 30.17 15.71
N VAL A 940 49.42 30.47 16.70
CA VAL A 940 49.75 31.45 17.77
C VAL A 940 50.87 30.94 18.68
N GLN A 941 50.95 29.64 18.96
CA GLN A 941 52.05 29.05 19.75
C GLN A 941 53.37 29.08 18.98
N ILE A 942 53.33 28.79 17.67
CA ILE A 942 54.48 28.98 16.77
C ILE A 942 54.98 30.43 16.84
N MET A 943 54.06 31.41 16.79
CA MET A 943 54.38 32.83 16.90
C MET A 943 54.98 33.20 18.27
N GLN A 944 54.54 32.55 19.35
CA GLN A 944 55.11 32.71 20.70
C GLN A 944 56.54 32.18 20.79
N ILE A 945 56.82 31.01 20.22
CA ILE A 945 58.17 30.43 20.18
C ILE A 945 59.11 31.35 19.41
N LEU A 946 58.68 31.85 18.23
CA LEU A 946 59.45 32.83 17.48
C LEU A 946 59.75 34.08 18.31
N LYS A 947 58.76 34.61 19.06
CA LYS A 947 58.97 35.74 19.96
C LYS A 947 60.03 35.48 21.04
N MET A 948 60.06 34.27 21.60
CA MET A 948 61.02 33.90 22.66
C MET A 948 62.46 33.75 22.13
N HIS A 949 62.63 33.25 20.92
CA HIS A 949 63.94 32.99 20.32
C HIS A 949 64.46 34.13 19.43
N ARG A 950 63.63 35.15 19.17
CA ARG A 950 64.00 36.34 18.40
C ARG A 950 65.00 37.20 19.18
N GLN A 951 66.20 37.34 18.64
CA GLN A 951 67.29 38.10 19.27
C GLN A 951 67.27 39.61 18.94
N ASP A 952 66.57 40.03 17.88
CA ASP A 952 66.47 41.43 17.48
C ASP A 952 65.29 42.14 18.16
N SER A 953 65.54 43.37 18.64
CA SER A 953 64.52 44.23 19.23
C SER A 953 63.69 44.99 18.19
N ALA A 954 63.73 44.59 16.91
CA ALA A 954 63.05 45.30 15.84
C ALA A 954 61.53 45.17 15.99
N VAL A 955 60.84 46.30 15.82
CA VAL A 955 59.38 46.40 15.95
C VAL A 955 58.71 45.58 14.84
N ILE A 956 57.63 44.88 15.16
CA ILE A 956 56.79 44.19 14.17
C ILE A 956 56.37 45.17 13.06
N SER A 957 56.63 44.84 11.79
CA SER A 957 56.31 45.74 10.68
C SER A 957 54.82 45.72 10.32
N GLN A 958 54.38 46.72 9.57
CA GLN A 958 53.04 46.73 8.97
C GLN A 958 52.81 45.53 8.03
N ALA A 959 53.85 45.08 7.31
CA ALA A 959 53.76 43.92 6.43
C ALA A 959 53.49 42.61 7.18
N VAL A 960 53.99 42.47 8.41
CA VAL A 960 53.66 41.32 9.30
C VAL A 960 52.23 41.39 9.79
N LEU A 961 51.71 42.57 10.12
CA LEU A 961 50.30 42.76 10.51
C LEU A 961 49.35 42.47 9.33
N GLU A 962 49.73 42.87 8.11
CA GLU A 962 49.00 42.54 6.89
C GLU A 962 49.02 41.02 6.63
N ALA A 963 50.17 40.37 6.76
CA ALA A 963 50.28 38.91 6.64
C ALA A 963 49.40 38.14 7.64
N ALA A 964 49.19 38.67 8.84
CA ALA A 964 48.27 38.08 9.82
C ALA A 964 46.79 38.21 9.41
N SER A 965 46.43 39.26 8.67
CA SER A 965 45.07 39.43 8.13
C SER A 965 44.75 38.45 7.01
N GLU A 966 45.78 37.92 6.34
CA GLU A 966 45.66 36.89 5.31
C GLU A 966 45.47 35.48 5.89
N ASN A 967 45.53 35.31 7.22
CA ASN A 967 45.32 34.04 7.89
C ASN A 967 43.83 33.63 7.85
N PRO A 968 43.45 32.58 7.10
CA PRO A 968 42.05 32.27 6.84
C PRO A 968 41.28 31.80 8.08
N LYS A 969 41.96 31.31 9.12
CA LYS A 969 41.31 30.66 10.28
C LYS A 969 41.49 31.43 11.59
N TYR A 970 42.65 32.05 11.81
CA TYR A 970 43.04 32.66 13.09
C TYR A 970 43.43 34.15 12.98
N ALA A 971 43.03 34.85 11.90
CA ALA A 971 43.40 36.25 11.66
C ALA A 971 43.17 37.18 12.86
N SER A 972 42.03 37.06 13.56
CA SER A 972 41.70 37.94 14.70
C SER A 972 42.63 37.72 15.90
N GLU A 973 42.91 36.46 16.22
CA GLU A 973 43.75 36.07 17.37
C GLU A 973 45.23 36.36 17.08
N MET A 974 45.68 36.07 15.86
CA MET A 974 47.04 36.38 15.39
C MET A 974 47.28 37.89 15.37
N SER A 975 46.33 38.66 14.83
CA SER A 975 46.40 40.13 14.83
C SER A 975 46.41 40.70 16.25
N PHE A 976 45.60 40.15 17.16
CA PHE A 976 45.60 40.56 18.56
C PHE A 976 46.96 40.28 19.24
N PHE A 977 47.53 39.08 19.02
CA PHE A 977 48.84 38.72 19.54
C PHE A 977 49.95 39.65 19.03
N LEU A 978 49.98 39.89 17.72
CA LEU A 978 51.00 40.75 17.09
C LEU A 978 50.85 42.21 17.50
N ASN A 979 49.63 42.73 17.65
CA ASN A 979 49.41 44.08 18.17
C ASN A 979 49.89 44.24 19.62
N ASN A 980 49.67 43.22 20.46
CA ASN A 980 50.22 43.21 21.82
C ASN A 980 51.74 43.16 21.80
N TRP A 981 52.35 42.28 21.00
CA TRP A 981 53.80 42.19 20.83
C TRP A 981 54.40 43.52 20.34
N HIS A 982 53.79 44.15 19.33
CA HIS A 982 54.18 45.49 18.84
C HIS A 982 54.11 46.55 19.95
N SER A 983 53.04 46.54 20.75
CA SER A 983 52.86 47.50 21.86
C SER A 983 53.89 47.32 22.98
N GLU A 984 54.28 46.09 23.30
CA GLU A 984 55.31 45.78 24.29
C GLU A 984 56.69 46.29 23.83
N GLN A 985 57.04 46.09 22.56
CA GLN A 985 58.28 46.62 21.97
C GLN A 985 58.28 48.15 21.94
N SER A 986 57.15 48.77 21.60
CA SER A 986 57.00 50.23 21.59
C SER A 986 57.15 50.84 23.00
N LYS A 987 56.56 50.22 24.03
CA LYS A 987 56.70 50.67 25.43
C LYS A 987 58.09 50.43 26.00
N ALA A 988 58.78 49.36 25.60
CA ALA A 988 60.17 49.10 25.99
C ALA A 988 61.13 50.14 25.39
N GLY A 989 60.86 50.62 24.17
CA GLY A 989 61.59 51.75 23.56
C GLY A 989 61.36 53.08 24.28
N ASP A 990 60.11 53.37 24.68
CA ASP A 990 59.71 54.65 25.30
C ASP A 990 60.20 54.81 26.76
N ASN A 991 60.40 53.71 27.49
CA ASN A 991 60.94 53.74 28.86
C ASN A 991 62.45 54.07 28.93
N SER A 992 63.11 54.32 27.80
CA SER A 992 64.51 54.80 27.77
C SER A 992 64.65 56.33 27.75
N LEU A 993 63.55 57.09 27.67
CA LEU A 993 63.57 58.57 27.52
C LEU A 993 62.74 59.36 28.55
N GLY A 994 62.40 58.75 29.69
CA GLY A 994 61.53 59.36 30.72
C GLY A 994 62.12 59.45 32.13
N LYS A 995 63.35 59.97 32.30
CA LYS A 995 63.85 60.52 33.58
C LYS A 995 64.80 61.69 33.34
N CYS A 996 64.29 62.93 33.47
CA CYS A 996 64.82 64.05 34.26
C CYS A 996 64.25 65.39 33.76
N ASP A 997 63.65 66.14 34.70
CA ASP A 997 63.21 67.56 34.73
C ASP A 997 62.44 68.18 33.55
#